data_AF-A0A2H6LGB3-F1
#
_entry.id   AF-A0A2H6LGB3-F1
#
_cell.length_a   1.000
_cell.length_b   1.000
_cell.length_c   1.000
_cell.angle_alpha   90.00
_cell.angle_beta   90.00
_cell.angle_gamma   90.00
#
_symmetry.space_group_name_H-M   'P 1'
#
loop_
_entity.id
_entity.type
_entity.pdbx_description
1 polymer ?
#
loop_
_entity_poly.entity_id
_entity_poly.type
_entity_poly.pdbx_seq_one_letter_code
_entity_poly.pdbx_strand_id
1 'polypeptide(L)'
;MALQTEAERQADKVRELSEFSNLSLPGVREQVTEMLRLIGHEGIFATYTKHDISHIDFMLRMLDWLIPKETSTKMTPADWLLVVLSIYLHDLGMLVTTEEYQQRKNNEEFQNWLKSLERTNEGREYLIARTHRMTDDEKERFFFQEYIRKGHAARIREWITGNHSRKWGSQINAIAKELEKLLSPLPIRFREYLGTVCESHHADDLDKYDKYPLFALCGATPPSGVNVQYAGILLRTVDLLHVTQDRTPSVMFQTIRLSDPKGVSEWDRQLGTFAVYHINRTFELTDPDSCIVKISANFREEAPLFALQEYITYANKQIFQSKRWAEKSQQERDGKDYIFPWHTVKGDVQLEGVPPSPLKFELDRGRLLNLLVGHTIYNDATVAIRELLQNSIDAVRFQHHLDIRKAREKGQTTTPPIGTVRVRWKPDNRQLIVEDDGIGMDKDIIENHLMMVGSSYYNTSQFESDFKDFTPISRFGIGVLTCFMVSDDIEIVTCRDRKGHRIRMTSVDTDYLLREIQPDDQLLEGLEPHGTRVTLRLRETVDLSKKTIEEIVRYWIILPACRVEFVDATQEPQQIGFNSPEEALRYFHTDQLKAASLEDEASGKKLDVIVKKRCEQGEDRAGQYELAFAVNSNLWLERSFAQRPEKELPAVCIEGIRVSNGLPWFSYQSNLYSERSISAILSVRNDRRFRTTVSRAGLEKDEEFERIGQLCADMLFEHLTDEIKRISDKPGQPLSQASSASSGLYRNILKATNAGSATQYIESLYLDSPSIVIEKLNDELSSNNKTSRSLVSHVDLQAETEFWTVESRLVDSLGTISRDLGRELSLNEFIVALAPGYKELQFTPLVPDAHLFSEVILNSHRPELAKFSRQHQQTAIKWIRRTSNDINFSINVINLLSENFVKDIAINYIYTDQERRKRNPFFENLIKALNSKELFVIPMDIVKISGDDNQVQMVQNRITTMIKQGSDLEKLWSTFKEALLYLKNQKPDTIDLLRAASAVYSFSLNSHLKRKVYYSSPSAESYIFAWKDGVDILRSAFRDINSNIDLPDSINKLVAHSHIFNASNYWRDWFNIY
;
A
#
# COMPACT_ATOMS: atom_id res chain seq x y z
N MET A 1 53.69 38.10 26.02
CA MET A 1 53.91 36.62 26.06
C MET A 1 55.02 36.18 25.10
N ALA A 2 55.71 35.04 25.32
CA ALA A 2 56.66 34.48 24.33
C ALA A 2 55.92 33.62 23.29
N LEU A 3 56.37 33.63 22.03
CA LEU A 3 55.86 32.76 20.95
C LEU A 3 56.29 31.31 21.22
N GLN A 4 55.35 30.36 21.19
CA GLN A 4 55.60 29.00 21.71
C GLN A 4 55.83 27.94 20.63
N THR A 5 55.26 28.13 19.44
CA THR A 5 55.26 27.17 18.32
C THR A 5 56.16 27.61 17.18
N GLU A 6 56.54 26.66 16.31
CA GLU A 6 57.35 26.99 15.13
C GLU A 6 56.59 27.84 14.12
N ALA A 7 55.29 27.57 13.92
CA ALA A 7 54.41 28.37 13.07
C ALA A 7 54.39 29.85 13.47
N GLU A 8 54.30 30.15 14.77
CA GLU A 8 54.37 31.52 15.28
C GLU A 8 55.73 32.18 15.02
N ARG A 9 56.84 31.45 15.18
CA ARG A 9 58.18 31.97 14.90
C ARG A 9 58.38 32.26 13.41
N GLN A 10 57.84 31.43 12.52
CA GLN A 10 57.88 31.66 11.08
C GLN A 10 57.00 32.85 10.67
N ALA A 11 55.83 33.00 11.29
CA ALA A 11 54.95 34.15 11.08
C ALA A 11 55.59 35.47 11.52
N ASP A 12 56.33 35.49 12.65
CA ASP A 12 56.94 36.71 13.17
C ASP A 12 58.07 37.27 12.28
N LYS A 13 58.67 36.44 11.41
CA LYS A 13 59.67 36.89 10.41
C LYS A 13 59.11 37.91 9.42
N VAL A 14 57.79 38.02 9.29
CA VAL A 14 57.14 39.01 8.43
C VAL A 14 57.55 40.45 8.77
N ARG A 15 58.01 40.74 9.99
CA ARG A 15 58.48 42.06 10.41
C ARG A 15 59.72 42.54 9.68
N GLU A 16 60.46 41.63 9.06
CA GLU A 16 61.58 41.95 8.17
C GLU A 16 61.09 42.67 6.89
N LEU A 17 59.79 42.59 6.59
CA LEU A 17 59.13 43.30 5.50
C LEU A 17 58.63 44.66 5.98
N SER A 18 58.92 45.72 5.22
CA SER A 18 58.63 47.11 5.58
C SER A 18 57.14 47.36 5.91
N GLU A 19 56.26 46.64 5.24
CA GLU A 19 54.79 46.76 5.27
C GLU A 19 54.17 46.11 6.52
N PHE A 20 54.91 45.23 7.20
CA PHE A 20 54.47 44.53 8.42
C PHE A 20 55.35 44.86 9.64
N SER A 21 56.37 45.69 9.47
CA SER A 21 57.36 46.05 10.50
C SER A 21 56.75 46.60 11.80
N ASN A 22 55.57 47.23 11.72
CA ASN A 22 54.84 47.80 12.85
C ASN A 22 53.94 46.79 13.60
N LEU A 23 53.85 45.54 13.13
CA LEU A 23 53.05 44.50 13.79
C LEU A 23 53.85 43.84 14.93
N SER A 24 53.22 43.72 16.10
CA SER A 24 53.74 42.91 17.20
C SER A 24 52.91 41.64 17.38
N LEU A 25 53.34 40.51 16.80
CA LEU A 25 52.63 39.23 16.93
C LEU A 25 52.48 38.76 18.41
N PRO A 26 53.48 38.88 19.29
CA PRO A 26 53.32 38.65 20.73
C PRO A 26 52.31 39.59 21.40
N GLY A 27 52.22 40.84 20.94
CA GLY A 27 51.24 41.80 21.43
C GLY A 27 49.82 41.43 21.00
N VAL A 28 49.65 41.01 19.74
CA VAL A 28 48.39 40.47 19.22
C VAL A 28 47.97 39.25 20.03
N ARG A 29 48.89 38.29 20.24
CA ARG A 29 48.62 37.09 21.03
C ARG A 29 48.16 37.41 22.46
N GLU A 30 48.81 38.37 23.11
CA GLU A 30 48.46 38.80 24.47
C GLU A 30 47.07 39.42 24.56
N GLN A 31 46.72 40.31 23.62
CA GLN A 31 45.39 40.91 23.58
C GLN A 31 44.30 39.90 23.20
N VAL A 32 44.55 39.02 22.24
CA VAL A 32 43.64 37.93 21.86
C VAL A 32 43.40 36.99 23.05
N THR A 33 44.45 36.64 23.80
CA THR A 33 44.34 35.82 25.01
C THR A 33 43.38 36.45 26.02
N GLU A 34 43.46 37.77 26.21
CA GLU A 34 42.58 38.47 27.14
C GLU A 34 41.14 38.54 26.62
N MET A 35 40.94 38.79 25.32
CA MET A 35 39.60 38.78 24.71
C MET A 35 38.94 37.39 24.78
N LEU A 36 39.70 36.32 24.56
CA LEU A 36 39.23 34.94 24.63
C LEU A 36 38.77 34.55 26.04
N ARG A 37 39.46 35.03 27.09
CA ARG A 37 39.03 34.81 28.49
C ARG A 37 37.66 35.39 28.82
N LEU A 38 37.19 36.37 28.04
CA LEU A 38 35.88 36.97 28.25
C LEU A 38 34.75 36.11 27.65
N ILE A 39 35.05 35.15 26.78
CA ILE A 39 34.08 34.17 26.31
C ILE A 39 33.69 33.28 27.50
N GLY A 40 32.39 33.24 27.85
CA GLY A 40 31.88 32.54 29.03
C GLY A 40 31.60 33.42 30.25
N HIS A 41 32.09 34.66 30.31
CA HIS A 41 32.13 35.50 31.53
C HIS A 41 30.75 35.99 32.07
N GLU A 42 29.62 35.68 31.42
CA GLU A 42 28.27 36.10 31.85
C GLU A 42 27.24 34.94 31.81
N GLY A 43 27.73 33.69 31.86
CA GLY A 43 26.84 32.52 31.76
C GLY A 43 26.35 32.21 30.34
N ILE A 44 26.84 32.94 29.34
CA ILE A 44 26.65 32.69 27.89
C ILE A 44 27.92 32.01 27.38
N PHE A 45 27.78 30.84 26.77
CA PHE A 45 28.85 29.89 26.45
C PHE A 45 29.59 29.34 27.68
N ALA A 46 29.05 29.47 28.90
CA ALA A 46 29.69 28.97 30.13
C ALA A 46 29.71 27.44 30.23
N THR A 47 28.82 26.75 29.52
CA THR A 47 28.80 25.28 29.39
C THR A 47 29.49 24.80 28.11
N TYR A 48 30.03 25.72 27.31
CA TYR A 48 30.85 25.40 26.15
C TYR A 48 32.31 25.32 26.63
N THR A 49 33.17 24.56 25.95
CA THR A 49 34.61 24.42 26.27
C THR A 49 35.29 25.77 26.51
N LYS A 50 36.45 25.67 27.16
CA LYS A 50 37.37 26.79 27.32
C LYS A 50 37.85 27.25 25.93
N HIS A 51 37.16 28.23 25.34
CA HIS A 51 37.65 29.04 24.23
C HIS A 51 38.77 29.98 24.71
N ASP A 52 39.75 29.41 25.42
CA ASP A 52 40.92 30.10 25.94
C ASP A 52 42.14 29.80 25.06
N ILE A 53 43.28 30.36 25.43
CA ILE A 53 44.51 30.24 24.66
C ILE A 53 45.00 28.78 24.49
N SER A 54 44.54 27.83 25.32
CA SER A 54 44.93 26.41 25.22
C SER A 54 44.39 25.74 23.94
N HIS A 55 43.20 26.13 23.48
CA HIS A 55 42.63 25.68 22.20
C HIS A 55 43.51 26.08 21.02
N ILE A 56 43.89 27.36 20.99
CA ILE A 56 44.78 27.92 19.96
C ILE A 56 46.15 27.23 20.00
N ASP A 57 46.70 27.01 21.19
CA ASP A 57 48.00 26.35 21.33
C ASP A 57 47.98 24.92 20.83
N PHE A 58 46.88 24.20 21.02
CA PHE A 58 46.69 22.87 20.43
C PHE A 58 46.67 22.93 18.90
N MET A 59 45.83 23.81 18.31
CA MET A 59 45.74 23.97 16.86
C MET A 59 47.08 24.35 16.23
N LEU A 60 47.82 25.27 16.84
CA LEU A 60 49.13 25.69 16.35
C LEU A 60 50.16 24.55 16.38
N ARG A 61 50.18 23.73 17.44
CA ARG A 61 51.05 22.55 17.52
C ARG A 61 50.70 21.47 16.49
N MET A 62 49.43 21.38 16.07
CA MET A 62 49.05 20.44 15.02
C MET A 62 49.65 20.79 13.66
N LEU A 63 49.89 22.08 13.39
CA LEU A 63 50.50 22.51 12.13
C LEU A 63 51.91 21.92 11.94
N ASP A 64 52.64 21.63 13.03
CA ASP A 64 54.01 21.11 12.99
C ASP A 64 54.10 19.76 12.25
N TRP A 65 53.03 18.96 12.29
CA TRP A 65 52.97 17.67 11.58
C TRP A 65 51.98 17.67 10.43
N LEU A 66 50.93 18.50 10.46
CA LEU A 66 49.94 18.59 9.37
C LEU A 66 50.51 19.19 8.08
N ILE A 67 51.45 20.14 8.19
CA ILE A 67 52.09 20.76 7.03
C ILE A 67 53.34 19.94 6.68
N PRO A 68 53.41 19.31 5.49
CA PRO A 68 54.60 18.56 5.08
C PRO A 68 55.84 19.46 5.02
N LYS A 69 57.02 18.89 5.26
CA LYS A 69 58.28 19.65 5.22
C LYS A 69 58.49 20.32 3.86
N GLU A 70 58.13 19.62 2.79
CA GLU A 70 58.16 20.07 1.40
C GLU A 70 57.40 21.38 1.21
N THR A 71 56.22 21.52 1.82
CA THR A 71 55.40 22.74 1.76
C THR A 71 55.88 23.79 2.76
N SER A 72 56.23 23.40 3.98
CA SER A 72 56.67 24.33 5.04
C SER A 72 57.87 25.20 4.62
N THR A 73 58.77 24.65 3.79
CA THR A 73 59.96 25.35 3.27
C THR A 73 59.66 26.31 2.11
N LYS A 74 58.47 26.21 1.50
CA LYS A 74 58.01 27.04 0.39
C LYS A 74 57.08 28.16 0.82
N MET A 75 56.40 27.99 1.96
CA MET A 75 55.55 29.02 2.55
C MET A 75 56.34 30.28 2.89
N THR A 76 55.82 31.43 2.50
CA THR A 76 56.39 32.74 2.84
C THR A 76 56.08 33.13 4.29
N PRO A 77 56.80 34.10 4.89
CA PRO A 77 56.43 34.63 6.21
C PRO A 77 54.98 35.16 6.25
N ALA A 78 54.46 35.69 5.14
CA ALA A 78 53.08 36.15 5.05
C ALA A 78 52.06 35.00 5.03
N ASP A 79 52.38 33.85 4.42
CA ASP A 79 51.55 32.64 4.50
C ASP A 79 51.41 32.16 5.94
N TRP A 80 52.55 32.05 6.64
CA TRP A 80 52.57 31.69 8.06
C TRP A 80 51.78 32.67 8.91
N LEU A 81 51.94 33.98 8.67
CA LEU A 81 51.17 35.00 9.36
C LEU A 81 49.67 34.85 9.13
N LEU A 82 49.24 34.59 7.89
CA LEU A 82 47.82 34.44 7.55
C LEU A 82 47.21 33.23 8.28
N VAL A 83 47.91 32.09 8.29
CA VAL A 83 47.48 30.88 9.01
C VAL A 83 47.40 31.15 10.52
N VAL A 84 48.48 31.66 11.13
CA VAL A 84 48.55 31.89 12.58
C VAL A 84 47.50 32.90 13.05
N LEU A 85 47.36 34.04 12.36
CA LEU A 85 46.33 35.02 12.72
C LEU A 85 44.92 34.49 12.48
N SER A 86 44.70 33.66 11.45
CA SER A 86 43.38 33.06 11.24
C SER A 86 42.99 32.14 12.38
N ILE A 87 43.94 31.35 12.91
CA ILE A 87 43.74 30.50 14.09
C ILE A 87 43.49 31.35 15.35
N TYR A 88 44.22 32.45 15.53
CA TYR A 88 44.00 33.35 16.68
C TYR A 88 42.60 33.96 16.73
N LEU A 89 42.05 34.28 15.56
CA LEU A 89 40.88 35.13 15.47
C LEU A 89 39.59 34.35 15.19
N HIS A 90 39.63 33.18 14.54
CA HIS A 90 38.43 32.54 13.97
C HIS A 90 37.25 32.41 14.95
N ASP A 91 37.51 32.04 16.20
CA ASP A 91 36.50 31.85 17.24
C ASP A 91 36.15 33.14 18.02
N LEU A 92 36.90 34.24 17.87
CA LEU A 92 36.60 35.49 18.58
C LEU A 92 35.21 36.04 18.26
N GLY A 93 34.64 35.70 17.09
CA GLY A 93 33.27 36.03 16.73
C GLY A 93 32.21 35.46 17.70
N MET A 94 32.59 34.56 18.62
CA MET A 94 31.75 34.03 19.70
C MET A 94 31.62 34.97 20.90
N LEU A 95 32.44 36.03 20.99
CA LEU A 95 32.41 36.97 22.11
C LEU A 95 31.09 37.75 22.14
N VAL A 96 30.37 37.68 23.25
CA VAL A 96 29.06 38.33 23.45
C VAL A 96 29.18 39.36 24.56
N THR A 97 28.67 40.58 24.32
CA THR A 97 28.59 41.61 25.38
C THR A 97 27.30 41.46 26.19
N THR A 98 27.31 41.93 27.44
CA THR A 98 26.10 41.98 28.28
C THR A 98 24.98 42.78 27.61
N GLU A 99 25.31 43.92 26.98
CA GLU A 99 24.33 44.76 26.28
C GLU A 99 23.73 44.06 25.06
N GLU A 100 24.53 43.34 24.28
CA GLU A 100 24.08 42.58 23.12
C GLU A 100 23.07 41.50 23.52
N TYR A 101 23.36 40.72 24.58
CA TYR A 101 22.42 39.72 25.07
C TYR A 101 21.13 40.35 25.60
N GLN A 102 21.22 41.43 26.38
CA GLN A 102 20.03 42.10 26.92
C GLN A 102 19.13 42.68 25.81
N GLN A 103 19.72 43.19 24.73
CA GLN A 103 18.99 43.78 23.61
C GLN A 103 18.64 42.78 22.49
N ARG A 104 18.94 41.48 22.66
CA ARG A 104 18.69 40.43 21.66
C ARG A 104 17.26 40.41 21.11
N LYS A 105 16.25 40.69 21.95
CA LYS A 105 14.83 40.69 21.54
C LYS A 105 14.50 41.80 20.54
N ASN A 106 15.30 42.88 20.54
CA ASN A 106 15.15 44.01 19.62
C ASN A 106 15.95 43.81 18.32
N ASN A 107 16.75 42.74 18.21
CA ASN A 107 17.49 42.41 16.99
C ASN A 107 16.55 41.66 16.01
N GLU A 108 16.16 42.34 14.93
CA GLU A 108 15.26 41.78 13.91
C GLU A 108 15.81 40.52 13.23
N GLU A 109 17.13 40.44 13.02
CA GLU A 109 17.78 39.28 12.41
C GLU A 109 17.73 38.06 13.33
N PHE A 110 17.94 38.23 14.64
CA PHE A 110 17.76 37.15 15.61
C PHE A 110 16.31 36.67 15.66
N GLN A 111 15.33 37.59 15.64
CA GLN A 111 13.91 37.23 15.62
C GLN A 111 13.49 36.53 14.32
N ASN A 112 14.02 36.97 13.18
CA ASN A 112 13.77 36.33 11.87
C ASN A 112 14.40 34.94 11.81
N TRP A 113 15.61 34.78 12.34
CA TRP A 113 16.25 33.48 12.49
C TRP A 113 15.42 32.54 13.38
N LEU A 114 14.91 33.03 14.51
CA LEU A 114 14.03 32.26 15.40
C LEU A 114 12.75 31.80 14.69
N LYS A 115 12.08 32.69 13.95
CA LYS A 115 10.91 32.36 13.12
C LYS A 115 11.23 31.39 11.99
N SER A 116 12.43 31.45 11.42
CA SER A 116 12.86 30.54 10.35
C SER A 116 12.99 29.10 10.85
N LEU A 117 13.39 28.92 12.10
CA LEU A 117 13.48 27.61 12.74
C LEU A 117 12.11 26.95 12.95
N GLU A 118 11.06 27.74 13.12
CA GLU A 118 9.68 27.24 13.18
C GLU A 118 9.17 26.73 11.83
N ARG A 119 9.82 27.06 10.70
CA ARG A 119 9.33 26.75 9.35
C ARG A 119 9.96 25.51 8.72
N THR A 120 11.09 25.02 9.24
CA THR A 120 11.79 23.84 8.72
C THR A 120 11.61 22.63 9.64
N ASN A 121 11.36 21.45 9.07
CA ASN A 121 11.16 20.20 9.84
C ASN A 121 12.40 19.85 10.68
N GLU A 122 13.61 20.03 10.14
CA GLU A 122 14.87 19.79 10.84
C GLU A 122 15.12 20.77 11.99
N GLY A 123 14.66 22.02 11.86
CA GLY A 123 14.78 23.06 12.88
C GLY A 123 13.93 22.74 14.12
N ARG A 124 12.69 22.28 13.93
CA ARG A 124 11.79 21.92 15.04
C ARG A 124 12.29 20.72 15.85
N GLU A 125 12.78 19.67 15.18
CA GLU A 125 13.24 18.45 15.86
C GLU A 125 14.47 18.69 16.75
N TYR A 126 15.44 19.46 16.26
CA TYR A 126 16.65 19.84 17.02
C TYR A 126 16.32 20.66 18.28
N LEU A 127 15.39 21.61 18.16
CA LEU A 127 15.06 22.51 19.27
C LEU A 127 14.22 21.80 20.32
N ILE A 128 13.24 20.96 19.93
CA ILE A 128 12.40 20.21 20.86
C ILE A 128 13.24 19.21 21.67
N ALA A 129 14.16 18.48 21.02
CA ALA A 129 15.01 17.49 21.70
C ALA A 129 15.82 18.07 22.87
N ARG A 130 16.31 19.30 22.72
CA ARG A 130 17.18 19.94 23.73
C ARG A 130 16.41 20.83 24.72
N THR A 131 15.29 21.42 24.29
CA THR A 131 14.54 22.39 25.11
C THR A 131 13.39 21.79 25.92
N HIS A 132 12.99 20.54 25.67
CA HIS A 132 11.82 19.94 26.32
C HIS A 132 11.90 19.89 27.86
N ARG A 133 13.12 19.90 28.42
CA ARG A 133 13.37 19.93 29.87
C ARG A 133 13.92 21.27 30.38
N MET A 134 14.08 22.27 29.51
CA MET A 134 14.61 23.59 29.85
C MET A 134 13.48 24.53 30.26
N THR A 135 13.76 25.43 31.19
CA THR A 135 12.94 26.60 31.48
C THR A 135 12.95 27.58 30.30
N ASP A 136 11.95 28.44 30.15
CA ASP A 136 11.86 29.34 29.00
C ASP A 136 13.06 30.32 28.90
N ASP A 137 13.62 30.72 30.04
CA ASP A 137 14.84 31.53 30.09
C ASP A 137 16.09 30.75 29.59
N GLU A 138 16.21 29.47 29.94
CA GLU A 138 17.28 28.59 29.45
C GLU A 138 17.15 28.34 27.95
N LYS A 139 15.92 28.18 27.45
CA LYS A 139 15.65 28.04 26.01
C LYS A 139 16.07 29.28 25.24
N GLU A 140 15.66 30.46 25.71
CA GLU A 140 16.03 31.73 25.06
C GLU A 140 17.55 31.93 25.04
N ARG A 141 18.23 31.64 26.16
CA ARG A 141 19.69 31.70 26.22
C ARG A 141 20.33 30.72 25.25
N PHE A 142 19.82 29.49 25.19
CA PHE A 142 20.31 28.47 24.27
C PHE A 142 20.16 28.89 22.79
N PHE A 143 19.00 29.39 22.39
CA PHE A 143 18.76 29.85 21.02
C PHE A 143 19.66 31.01 20.63
N PHE A 144 19.89 31.95 21.54
CA PHE A 144 20.79 33.06 21.29
C PHE A 144 22.24 32.60 21.11
N GLN A 145 22.72 31.65 21.93
CA GLN A 145 24.04 31.05 21.75
C GLN A 145 24.18 30.36 20.39
N GLU A 146 23.18 29.62 19.94
CA GLU A 146 23.22 28.96 18.63
C GLU A 146 23.15 29.95 17.45
N TYR A 147 22.44 31.07 17.61
CA TYR A 147 22.46 32.15 16.62
C TYR A 147 23.86 32.74 16.46
N ILE A 148 24.52 33.08 17.57
CA ILE A 148 25.90 33.58 17.56
C ILE A 148 26.85 32.52 17.02
N ARG A 149 26.73 31.26 17.46
CA ARG A 149 27.56 30.15 17.00
C ARG A 149 27.43 29.86 15.51
N LYS A 150 26.24 29.98 14.91
CA LYS A 150 26.09 29.85 13.45
C LYS A 150 26.61 31.09 12.69
N GLY A 151 26.66 32.24 13.36
CA GLY A 151 27.06 33.51 12.77
C GLY A 151 28.52 33.92 12.98
N HIS A 152 29.24 33.28 13.91
CA HIS A 152 30.51 33.80 14.43
C HIS A 152 31.58 33.97 13.34
N ALA A 153 31.66 33.04 12.38
CA ALA A 153 32.62 33.09 11.28
C ALA A 153 32.40 34.32 10.37
N ALA A 154 31.15 34.70 10.10
CA ALA A 154 30.82 35.92 9.37
C ALA A 154 31.04 37.17 10.25
N ARG A 155 30.72 37.07 11.54
CA ARG A 155 30.87 38.16 12.52
C ARG A 155 32.33 38.58 12.69
N ILE A 156 33.25 37.61 12.82
CA ILE A 156 34.68 37.91 12.93
C ILE A 156 35.24 38.53 11.65
N ARG A 157 34.78 38.09 10.47
CA ARG A 157 35.18 38.71 9.19
C ARG A 157 34.80 40.19 9.14
N GLU A 158 33.58 40.54 9.57
CA GLU A 158 33.15 41.95 9.65
C GLU A 158 34.00 42.77 10.63
N TRP A 159 34.47 42.16 11.72
CA TRP A 159 35.33 42.83 12.70
C TRP A 159 36.75 43.06 12.17
N ILE A 160 37.31 42.09 11.45
CA ILE A 160 38.66 42.20 10.86
C ILE A 160 38.69 43.22 9.72
N THR A 161 37.65 43.23 8.88
CA THR A 161 37.57 44.09 7.68
C THR A 161 37.09 45.52 7.98
N GLY A 162 36.45 45.75 9.12
CA GLY A 162 35.85 47.05 9.48
C GLY A 162 34.50 47.32 8.81
N ASN A 163 33.97 46.37 8.03
CA ASN A 163 32.67 46.48 7.37
C ASN A 163 31.53 46.02 8.31
N HIS A 164 31.28 46.79 9.35
CA HIS A 164 30.28 46.43 10.37
C HIS A 164 28.85 46.55 9.84
N SER A 165 28.19 45.42 9.62
CA SER A 165 26.78 45.39 9.22
C SER A 165 25.87 45.69 10.41
N ARG A 166 24.64 46.14 10.15
CA ARG A 166 23.62 46.29 11.20
C ARG A 166 23.09 44.95 11.74
N LYS A 167 23.49 43.83 11.11
CA LYS A 167 22.96 42.48 11.36
C LYS A 167 23.13 42.04 12.82
N TRP A 168 24.29 42.32 13.41
CA TRP A 168 24.65 41.86 14.75
C TRP A 168 24.29 42.86 15.87
N GLY A 169 23.70 44.01 15.52
CA GLY A 169 23.39 45.10 16.45
C GLY A 169 24.54 46.09 16.64
N SER A 170 24.25 47.30 17.13
CA SER A 170 25.25 48.36 17.33
C SER A 170 26.13 48.17 18.59
N GLN A 171 25.72 47.26 19.48
CA GLN A 171 26.35 47.00 20.78
C GLN A 171 27.73 46.32 20.64
N ILE A 172 27.96 45.66 19.50
CA ILE A 172 29.22 44.96 19.19
C ILE A 172 30.32 45.89 18.64
N ASN A 173 29.99 47.14 18.31
CA ASN A 173 30.91 48.08 17.68
C ASN A 173 32.14 48.39 18.55
N ALA A 174 32.03 48.32 19.88
CA ALA A 174 33.15 48.56 20.78
C ALA A 174 34.23 47.48 20.64
N ILE A 175 33.83 46.20 20.62
CA ILE A 175 34.74 45.07 20.39
C ILE A 175 35.35 45.14 18.99
N ALA A 176 34.50 45.39 17.99
CA ALA A 176 34.93 45.42 16.61
C ALA A 176 35.99 46.51 16.34
N LYS A 177 35.83 47.70 16.95
CA LYS A 177 36.83 48.78 16.90
C LYS A 177 38.15 48.44 17.60
N GLU A 178 38.11 47.72 18.72
CA GLU A 178 39.33 47.33 19.42
C GLU A 178 40.12 46.30 18.59
N LEU A 179 39.41 45.38 17.93
CA LEU A 179 40.04 44.44 16.99
C LEU A 179 40.58 45.14 15.74
N GLU A 180 39.82 46.09 15.18
CA GLU A 180 40.27 46.91 14.04
C GLU A 180 41.57 47.66 14.38
N LYS A 181 41.64 48.26 15.58
CA LYS A 181 42.83 48.94 16.09
C LYS A 181 44.02 48.00 16.29
N LEU A 182 43.77 46.79 16.79
CA LEU A 182 44.81 45.77 16.94
C LEU A 182 45.41 45.35 15.59
N LEU A 183 44.58 45.25 14.57
CA LEU A 183 44.96 44.80 13.22
C LEU A 183 45.32 45.96 12.27
N SER A 184 45.18 47.22 12.70
CA SER A 184 45.47 48.39 11.87
C SER A 184 46.89 48.46 11.28
N PRO A 185 47.94 47.87 11.89
CA PRO A 185 49.27 47.79 11.27
C PRO A 185 49.33 46.90 10.02
N LEU A 186 48.32 46.05 9.77
CA LEU A 186 48.29 45.15 8.61
C LEU A 186 47.77 45.85 7.34
N PRO A 187 48.32 45.51 6.16
CA PRO A 187 47.78 45.99 4.89
C PRO A 187 46.28 45.66 4.74
N ILE A 188 45.50 46.59 4.17
CA ILE A 188 44.05 46.43 3.97
C ILE A 188 43.74 45.12 3.23
N ARG A 189 44.48 44.83 2.16
CA ARG A 189 44.31 43.59 1.37
C ARG A 189 44.61 42.33 2.19
N PHE A 190 45.58 42.38 3.10
CA PHE A 190 45.87 41.27 4.00
C PHE A 190 44.71 41.04 4.97
N ARG A 191 44.14 42.11 5.55
CA ARG A 191 42.97 42.02 6.45
C ARG A 191 41.75 41.43 5.76
N GLU A 192 41.50 41.79 4.49
CA GLU A 192 40.41 41.20 3.70
C GLU A 192 40.56 39.67 3.55
N TYR A 193 41.75 39.19 3.19
CA TYR A 193 42.00 37.75 3.09
C TYR A 193 42.01 37.05 4.44
N LEU A 194 42.52 37.68 5.49
CA LEU A 194 42.45 37.17 6.86
C LEU A 194 41.00 36.97 7.31
N GLY A 195 40.13 37.95 7.08
CA GLY A 195 38.70 37.82 7.34
C GLY A 195 38.05 36.72 6.49
N THR A 196 38.45 36.60 5.22
CA THR A 196 37.96 35.56 4.30
C THR A 196 38.35 34.16 4.76
N VAL A 197 39.59 33.96 5.24
CA VAL A 197 40.04 32.68 5.80
C VAL A 197 39.29 32.36 7.09
N CYS A 198 39.15 33.31 8.02
CA CYS A 198 38.37 33.11 9.25
C CYS A 198 36.90 32.73 8.98
N GLU A 199 36.28 33.29 7.94
CA GLU A 199 34.90 32.93 7.55
C GLU A 199 34.81 31.50 6.95
N SER A 200 35.89 31.03 6.32
CA SER A 200 35.88 29.82 5.47
C SER A 200 35.75 28.49 6.21
N HIS A 201 36.07 28.44 7.50
CA HIS A 201 36.17 27.16 8.22
C HIS A 201 34.83 26.41 8.37
N HIS A 202 33.70 27.08 8.11
CA HIS A 202 32.35 26.49 8.02
C HIS A 202 31.78 26.47 6.59
N ALA A 203 32.54 26.90 5.58
CA ALA A 203 32.06 27.04 4.20
C ALA A 203 32.49 25.87 3.31
N ASP A 204 31.59 25.38 2.45
CA ASP A 204 31.88 24.30 1.49
C ASP A 204 32.22 24.85 0.10
N ASP A 205 33.11 25.86 0.05
CA ASP A 205 33.40 26.61 -1.19
C ASP A 205 34.87 26.93 -1.44
N LEU A 206 35.80 26.23 -0.77
CA LEU A 206 37.24 26.51 -0.86
C LEU A 206 37.84 26.28 -2.27
N ASP A 207 37.13 25.71 -3.25
CA ASP A 207 37.61 25.61 -4.64
C ASP A 207 37.40 26.86 -5.50
N LYS A 208 36.81 27.92 -4.93
CA LYS A 208 36.56 29.20 -5.61
C LYS A 208 37.78 30.12 -5.55
N TYR A 209 38.63 30.08 -6.58
CA TYR A 209 39.88 30.86 -6.63
C TYR A 209 39.70 32.39 -6.71
N ASP A 210 38.51 32.87 -7.09
CA ASP A 210 38.14 34.29 -7.03
C ASP A 210 37.99 34.79 -5.58
N LYS A 211 37.51 33.93 -4.69
CA LYS A 211 37.38 34.20 -3.25
C LYS A 211 38.64 33.80 -2.47
N TYR A 212 39.22 32.65 -2.81
CA TYR A 212 40.40 32.07 -2.17
C TYR A 212 41.55 31.93 -3.18
N PRO A 213 42.22 33.04 -3.55
CA PRO A 213 43.29 33.00 -4.53
C PRO A 213 44.47 32.15 -4.05
N LEU A 214 45.06 31.39 -4.98
CA LEU A 214 46.24 30.54 -4.75
C LEU A 214 47.51 31.39 -4.54
N PHE A 215 47.52 32.61 -5.08
CA PHE A 215 48.55 33.61 -4.82
C PHE A 215 47.93 35.01 -4.81
N ALA A 216 48.09 35.73 -3.71
CA ALA A 216 47.69 37.13 -3.60
C ALA A 216 48.78 37.97 -2.95
N LEU A 217 49.27 38.97 -3.68
CA LEU A 217 50.29 39.88 -3.17
C LEU A 217 49.66 40.92 -2.21
N CYS A 218 50.04 40.86 -0.93
CA CYS A 218 49.51 41.73 0.13
C CYS A 218 50.40 42.92 0.50
N GLY A 219 51.62 42.99 -0.05
CA GLY A 219 52.56 44.11 0.07
C GLY A 219 53.20 44.46 -1.28
N ALA A 220 54.40 45.05 -1.26
CA ALA A 220 55.12 45.50 -2.46
C ALA A 220 56.09 44.44 -3.03
N THR A 221 56.43 43.40 -2.26
CA THR A 221 57.44 42.40 -2.64
C THR A 221 56.91 40.96 -2.58
N PRO A 222 57.40 40.02 -3.42
CA PRO A 222 56.91 38.63 -3.45
C PRO A 222 56.84 37.88 -2.09
N PRO A 223 57.74 38.10 -1.11
CA PRO A 223 57.62 37.52 0.23
C PRO A 223 56.37 37.91 1.03
N SER A 224 55.61 38.91 0.55
CA SER A 224 54.30 39.30 1.08
C SER A 224 53.11 38.61 0.39
N GLY A 225 53.39 37.67 -0.52
CA GLY A 225 52.38 36.85 -1.19
C GLY A 225 51.77 35.83 -0.23
N VAL A 226 50.46 35.58 -0.36
CA VAL A 226 49.75 34.58 0.45
C VAL A 226 48.96 33.61 -0.42
N ASN A 227 48.88 32.35 -0.02
CA ASN A 227 47.95 31.35 -0.52
C ASN A 227 46.73 31.28 0.41
N VAL A 228 45.67 31.98 0.02
CA VAL A 228 44.46 32.16 0.82
C VAL A 228 43.68 30.86 0.94
N GLN A 229 43.65 30.06 -0.13
CA GLN A 229 42.99 28.76 -0.12
C GLN A 229 43.67 27.79 0.84
N TYR A 230 45.00 27.67 0.77
CA TYR A 230 45.72 26.74 1.62
C TYR A 230 45.58 27.11 3.11
N ALA A 231 45.58 28.41 3.43
CA ALA A 231 45.27 28.87 4.78
C ALA A 231 43.86 28.48 5.25
N GLY A 232 42.85 28.57 4.37
CA GLY A 232 41.49 28.09 4.64
C GLY A 232 41.41 26.58 4.87
N ILE A 233 42.11 25.79 4.05
CA ILE A 233 42.20 24.32 4.20
C ILE A 233 42.83 23.95 5.54
N LEU A 234 43.92 24.62 5.92
CA LEU A 234 44.61 24.38 7.18
C LEU A 234 43.73 24.74 8.37
N LEU A 235 43.16 25.96 8.42
CA LEU A 235 42.27 26.40 9.50
C LEU A 235 41.10 25.43 9.67
N ARG A 236 40.42 25.06 8.57
CA ARG A 236 39.32 24.09 8.59
C ARG A 236 39.77 22.75 9.15
N THR A 237 40.96 22.29 8.79
CA THR A 237 41.50 21.00 9.22
C THR A 237 41.86 20.99 10.70
N VAL A 238 42.61 21.99 11.18
CA VAL A 238 43.01 22.03 12.60
C VAL A 238 41.82 22.26 13.52
N ASP A 239 40.83 23.03 13.08
CA ASP A 239 39.59 23.26 13.81
C ASP A 239 38.74 21.98 13.88
N LEU A 240 38.59 21.28 12.74
CA LEU A 240 37.90 19.99 12.67
C LEU A 240 38.58 18.89 13.49
N LEU A 241 39.90 18.85 13.55
CA LEU A 241 40.60 17.76 14.25
C LEU A 241 40.73 18.02 15.75
N HIS A 242 40.49 19.23 16.22
CA HIS A 242 40.40 19.52 17.65
C HIS A 242 39.04 19.08 18.22
N VAL A 243 38.95 17.80 18.57
CA VAL A 243 37.75 17.19 19.15
C VAL A 243 37.47 17.80 20.53
N THR A 244 36.50 18.71 20.58
CA THR A 244 36.05 19.43 21.80
C THR A 244 34.57 19.25 22.06
N GLN A 245 34.14 19.49 23.31
CA GLN A 245 32.75 19.40 23.80
C GLN A 245 31.72 20.15 22.92
N ASP A 246 32.15 21.17 22.16
CA ASP A 246 31.28 22.14 21.46
C ASP A 246 31.21 21.98 19.94
N ARG A 247 32.14 21.20 19.38
CA ARG A 247 32.20 20.90 17.94
C ARG A 247 31.47 19.59 17.63
N THR A 248 31.40 18.69 18.61
CA THR A 248 30.56 17.49 18.54
C THR A 248 29.03 17.75 18.59
N PRO A 249 28.45 18.77 19.25
CA PRO A 249 27.01 18.99 19.39
C PRO A 249 26.17 19.04 18.11
N SER A 250 26.41 19.90 17.10
CA SER A 250 25.37 20.04 16.05
C SER A 250 25.26 18.83 15.12
N VAL A 251 26.38 18.23 14.73
CA VAL A 251 26.40 17.03 13.88
C VAL A 251 26.04 15.79 14.70
N MET A 252 26.59 15.65 15.92
CA MET A 252 26.26 14.53 16.80
C MET A 252 24.84 14.61 17.33
N PHE A 253 24.19 15.77 17.51
CA PHE A 253 22.76 15.83 17.89
C PHE A 253 21.82 15.67 16.70
N GLN A 254 22.23 16.06 15.50
CA GLN A 254 21.50 15.73 14.27
C GLN A 254 21.53 14.23 13.96
N THR A 255 22.59 13.52 14.39
CA THR A 255 22.83 12.13 13.99
C THR A 255 22.68 11.12 15.16
N ILE A 256 23.02 11.51 16.39
CA ILE A 256 22.89 10.73 17.64
C ILE A 256 22.09 11.57 18.62
N ARG A 257 20.81 11.24 18.76
CA ARG A 257 19.92 11.85 19.75
C ARG A 257 20.30 11.40 21.18
N LEU A 258 21.48 11.75 21.68
CA LEU A 258 21.88 11.59 23.08
C LEU A 258 20.90 12.38 23.96
N SER A 259 19.89 11.67 24.47
CA SER A 259 18.78 12.24 25.24
C SER A 259 19.00 12.19 26.75
N ASP A 260 20.09 11.56 27.20
CA ASP A 260 20.36 11.26 28.61
C ASP A 260 21.46 12.18 29.18
N PRO A 261 21.16 13.00 30.21
CA PRO A 261 22.15 13.81 30.93
C PRO A 261 23.36 13.03 31.45
N LYS A 262 23.20 11.74 31.77
CA LYS A 262 24.33 10.90 32.23
C LYS A 262 25.35 10.60 31.13
N GLY A 263 24.89 10.29 29.92
CA GLY A 263 25.78 10.02 28.78
C GLY A 263 26.56 11.27 28.33
N VAL A 264 25.96 12.46 28.49
CA VAL A 264 26.64 13.75 28.30
C VAL A 264 27.69 13.96 29.40
N SER A 265 27.35 13.71 30.66
CA SER A 265 28.28 13.84 31.79
C SER A 265 29.47 12.86 31.72
N GLU A 266 29.31 11.68 31.12
CA GLU A 266 30.40 10.72 30.93
C GLU A 266 31.31 11.10 29.76
N TRP A 267 30.73 11.57 28.65
CA TRP A 267 31.46 12.20 27.55
C TRP A 267 32.33 13.36 28.07
N ASP A 268 31.74 14.22 28.92
CA ASP A 268 32.40 15.36 29.57
C ASP A 268 33.61 14.93 30.42
N ARG A 269 33.56 13.73 31.02
CA ARG A 269 34.63 13.19 31.87
C ARG A 269 35.83 12.66 31.07
N GLN A 270 35.62 12.24 29.82
CA GLN A 270 36.64 11.52 29.02
C GLN A 270 37.29 12.36 27.91
N LEU A 271 36.77 13.57 27.63
CA LEU A 271 37.37 14.56 26.72
C LEU A 271 38.86 14.88 26.99
N GLY A 272 39.34 14.68 28.22
CA GLY A 272 40.75 14.86 28.59
C GLY A 272 41.71 13.72 28.19
N THR A 273 41.21 12.64 27.56
CA THR A 273 42.02 11.45 27.19
C THR A 273 42.18 11.25 25.68
N PHE A 274 41.69 12.19 24.86
CA PHE A 274 41.78 12.13 23.41
C PHE A 274 43.18 12.46 22.90
N ALA A 275 43.69 11.66 21.97
CA ALA A 275 44.93 11.93 21.25
C ALA A 275 44.69 11.95 19.75
N VAL A 276 45.18 12.99 19.07
CA VAL A 276 45.11 13.14 17.60
C VAL A 276 46.52 13.20 17.04
N TYR A 277 46.85 12.28 16.14
CA TYR A 277 48.20 12.12 15.59
C TYR A 277 48.16 11.37 14.25
N HIS A 278 49.23 11.40 13.46
CA HIS A 278 49.33 10.57 12.25
C HIS A 278 49.62 9.10 12.62
N ILE A 279 49.08 8.13 11.86
CA ILE A 279 49.07 6.71 12.24
C ILE A 279 50.46 6.10 12.52
N ASN A 280 51.49 6.51 11.78
CA ASN A 280 52.84 5.95 11.86
C ASN A 280 53.73 6.71 12.85
N ARG A 281 54.83 6.11 13.32
CA ARG A 281 55.82 6.84 14.16
C ARG A 281 56.61 7.89 13.40
N THR A 282 56.72 7.73 12.07
CA THR A 282 57.41 8.64 11.16
C THR A 282 56.48 8.99 9.99
N PHE A 283 56.35 10.28 9.70
CA PHE A 283 55.58 10.77 8.56
C PHE A 283 56.41 10.69 7.28
N GLU A 284 55.85 10.09 6.23
CA GLU A 284 56.47 9.95 4.90
C GLU A 284 55.46 10.29 3.81
N LEU A 285 55.72 11.36 3.04
CA LEU A 285 54.77 11.88 2.05
C LEU A 285 54.49 10.89 0.90
N THR A 286 55.47 10.05 0.56
CA THR A 286 55.35 9.06 -0.53
C THR A 286 54.60 7.79 -0.13
N ASP A 287 54.34 7.60 1.17
CA ASP A 287 53.58 6.47 1.70
C ASP A 287 52.14 6.90 2.01
N PRO A 288 51.14 6.45 1.23
CA PRO A 288 49.74 6.74 1.50
C PRO A 288 49.31 6.33 2.91
N ASP A 289 49.83 5.21 3.44
CA ASP A 289 49.45 4.74 4.76
C ASP A 289 49.94 5.69 5.87
N SER A 290 50.99 6.46 5.63
CA SER A 290 51.48 7.51 6.53
C SER A 290 50.57 8.76 6.57
N CYS A 291 49.70 8.92 5.59
CA CYS A 291 48.82 10.08 5.39
C CYS A 291 47.42 9.90 5.99
N ILE A 292 47.33 9.13 7.08
CA ILE A 292 46.10 8.85 7.83
C ILE A 292 46.15 9.54 9.18
N VAL A 293 45.14 10.34 9.48
CA VAL A 293 44.92 10.95 10.80
C VAL A 293 44.24 9.94 11.71
N LYS A 294 44.77 9.74 12.91
CA LYS A 294 44.25 8.82 13.91
C LYS A 294 43.73 9.59 15.11
N ILE A 295 42.51 9.27 15.55
CA ILE A 295 41.89 9.79 16.77
C ILE A 295 41.76 8.62 17.74
N SER A 296 42.45 8.69 18.88
CA SER A 296 42.42 7.65 19.91
C SER A 296 41.67 8.12 21.15
N ALA A 297 40.80 7.26 21.69
CA ALA A 297 40.03 7.51 22.91
C ALA A 297 39.66 6.19 23.62
N ASN A 298 39.52 6.23 24.93
CA ASN A 298 39.08 5.09 25.74
C ASN A 298 37.78 5.43 26.46
N PHE A 299 36.77 4.56 26.35
CA PHE A 299 35.46 4.74 26.95
C PHE A 299 35.11 3.66 27.98
N ARG A 300 34.28 4.03 28.95
CA ARG A 300 33.65 3.11 29.92
C ARG A 300 32.20 2.79 29.59
N GLU A 301 31.53 3.69 28.87
CA GLU A 301 30.14 3.57 28.47
C GLU A 301 30.02 3.58 26.94
N GLU A 302 29.00 2.88 26.42
CA GLU A 302 28.79 2.71 24.98
C GLU A 302 28.33 3.99 24.28
N ALA A 303 27.54 4.84 24.95
CA ALA A 303 26.94 6.01 24.31
C ALA A 303 27.98 7.01 23.78
N PRO A 304 29.03 7.36 24.55
CA PRO A 304 30.18 8.14 24.09
C PRO A 304 30.94 7.53 22.89
N LEU A 305 31.05 6.19 22.79
CA LEU A 305 31.76 5.51 21.71
C LEU A 305 31.11 5.76 20.34
N PHE A 306 29.80 5.58 20.22
CA PHE A 306 29.06 5.83 18.97
C PHE A 306 29.16 7.29 18.53
N ALA A 307 29.07 8.18 19.52
CA ALA A 307 29.29 9.62 19.41
C ALA A 307 30.59 9.99 18.71
N LEU A 308 31.69 9.34 19.11
CA LEU A 308 32.98 9.53 18.47
C LEU A 308 33.06 8.89 17.08
N GLN A 309 32.49 7.70 16.88
CA GLN A 309 32.54 6.99 15.59
C GLN A 309 31.83 7.77 14.47
N GLU A 310 30.68 8.36 14.77
CA GLU A 310 29.99 9.21 13.81
C GLU A 310 30.73 10.52 13.54
N TYR A 311 31.32 11.11 14.58
CA TYR A 311 32.20 12.26 14.42
C TYR A 311 33.39 11.94 13.51
N ILE A 312 34.05 10.80 13.70
CA ILE A 312 35.14 10.33 12.84
C ILE A 312 34.67 10.18 11.40
N THR A 313 33.46 9.66 11.18
CA THR A 313 32.87 9.52 9.85
C THR A 313 32.64 10.88 9.19
N TYR A 314 32.10 11.85 9.93
CA TYR A 314 31.97 13.23 9.48
C TYR A 314 33.33 13.87 9.17
N ALA A 315 34.28 13.77 10.11
CA ALA A 315 35.63 14.32 9.95
C ALA A 315 36.35 13.70 8.75
N ASN A 316 36.20 12.39 8.52
CA ASN A 316 36.73 11.69 7.37
C ASN A 316 36.19 12.27 6.05
N LYS A 317 34.88 12.53 5.96
CA LYS A 317 34.27 13.20 4.79
C LYS A 317 34.86 14.59 4.56
N GLN A 318 35.05 15.36 5.64
CA GLN A 318 35.56 16.73 5.57
C GLN A 318 37.06 16.80 5.19
N ILE A 319 37.90 15.90 5.73
CA ILE A 319 39.31 15.77 5.36
C ILE A 319 39.45 15.34 3.89
N PHE A 320 38.64 14.37 3.45
CA PHE A 320 38.64 13.95 2.06
C PHE A 320 38.27 15.09 1.09
N GLN A 321 37.28 15.90 1.46
CA GLN A 321 36.92 17.09 0.69
C GLN A 321 38.06 18.13 0.64
N SER A 322 38.72 18.37 1.77
CA SER A 322 39.86 19.29 1.87
C SER A 322 41.04 18.84 1.00
N LYS A 323 41.33 17.54 0.99
CA LYS A 323 42.31 16.93 0.08
C LYS A 323 41.96 17.15 -1.38
N ARG A 324 40.71 16.89 -1.76
CA ARG A 324 40.26 17.08 -3.15
C ARG A 324 40.45 18.53 -3.62
N TRP A 325 40.19 19.51 -2.77
CA TRP A 325 40.44 20.92 -3.09
C TRP A 325 41.94 21.21 -3.27
N ALA A 326 42.80 20.71 -2.37
CA ALA A 326 44.24 20.88 -2.46
C ALA A 326 44.86 20.18 -3.69
N GLU A 327 44.42 18.97 -4.03
CA GLU A 327 44.90 18.24 -5.22
C GLU A 327 44.53 18.98 -6.51
N LYS A 328 43.35 19.58 -6.55
CA LYS A 328 42.91 20.41 -7.70
C LYS A 328 43.78 21.66 -7.82
N SER A 329 44.09 22.36 -6.72
CA SER A 329 44.94 23.55 -6.76
C SER A 329 46.39 23.24 -7.08
N GLN A 330 46.90 22.05 -6.74
CA GLN A 330 48.26 21.62 -7.07
C GLN A 330 48.50 21.43 -8.58
N GLN A 331 47.43 21.32 -9.38
CA GLN A 331 47.53 21.30 -10.84
C GLN A 331 47.85 22.69 -11.41
N GLU A 332 47.60 23.74 -10.65
CA GLU A 332 47.91 25.13 -11.00
C GLU A 332 49.32 25.51 -10.60
N ARG A 333 49.93 26.44 -11.35
CA ARG A 333 51.31 26.90 -11.13
C ARG A 333 51.56 27.36 -9.69
N ASP A 334 50.65 28.16 -9.15
CA ASP A 334 50.83 28.81 -7.84
C ASP A 334 50.38 27.92 -6.67
N GLY A 335 49.66 26.83 -6.92
CA GLY A 335 49.25 25.85 -5.90
C GLY A 335 50.14 24.61 -5.80
N LYS A 336 51.04 24.38 -6.77
CA LYS A 336 51.88 23.17 -6.88
C LYS A 336 52.69 22.83 -5.62
N ASP A 337 53.21 23.84 -4.92
CA ASP A 337 54.07 23.65 -3.75
C ASP A 337 53.29 23.50 -2.43
N TYR A 338 51.96 23.63 -2.46
CA TYR A 338 51.07 23.60 -1.30
C TYR A 338 50.34 22.25 -1.17
N ILE A 339 51.01 21.31 -0.50
CA ILE A 339 50.60 19.90 -0.43
C ILE A 339 49.74 19.67 0.82
N PHE A 340 48.61 19.00 0.64
CA PHE A 340 47.76 18.48 1.73
C PHE A 340 47.56 16.97 1.52
N PRO A 341 48.32 16.12 2.23
CA PRO A 341 48.37 14.69 1.91
C PRO A 341 47.26 13.87 2.60
N TRP A 342 46.67 14.39 3.67
CA TRP A 342 45.74 13.70 4.54
C TRP A 342 44.47 13.28 3.82
N HIS A 343 44.14 11.99 3.83
CA HIS A 343 43.00 11.48 3.07
C HIS A 343 41.99 10.68 3.89
N THR A 344 42.37 10.27 5.11
CA THR A 344 41.51 9.45 5.95
C THR A 344 41.67 9.81 7.41
N VAL A 345 40.55 9.80 8.13
CA VAL A 345 40.49 9.85 9.60
C VAL A 345 40.05 8.48 10.11
N LYS A 346 40.82 7.87 11.03
CA LYS A 346 40.49 6.60 11.66
C LYS A 346 40.35 6.75 13.18
N GLY A 347 39.39 6.04 13.76
CA GLY A 347 39.27 5.88 15.21
C GLY A 347 40.09 4.70 15.72
N ASP A 348 40.74 4.87 16.85
CA ASP A 348 41.28 3.79 17.67
C ASP A 348 40.66 3.89 19.05
N VAL A 349 39.52 3.21 19.17
CA VAL A 349 38.62 3.38 20.29
C VAL A 349 38.51 2.08 21.05
N GLN A 350 38.75 2.14 22.36
CA GLN A 350 38.65 0.98 23.25
C GLN A 350 37.51 1.19 24.25
N LEU A 351 36.72 0.14 24.49
CA LEU A 351 35.69 0.09 25.53
C LEU A 351 36.15 -0.84 26.65
N GLU A 352 36.13 -0.39 27.92
CA GLU A 352 36.41 -1.27 29.07
C GLU A 352 35.36 -2.41 29.14
N GLY A 353 35.76 -3.67 28.89
CA GLY A 353 34.87 -4.84 28.94
C GLY A 353 35.09 -5.84 27.80
N VAL A 354 34.07 -6.67 27.50
CA VAL A 354 34.08 -7.53 26.30
C VAL A 354 33.99 -6.63 25.08
N PRO A 355 34.97 -6.66 24.15
CA PRO A 355 34.97 -5.79 22.99
C PRO A 355 33.76 -6.12 22.11
N PRO A 356 32.91 -5.13 21.78
CA PRO A 356 31.76 -5.37 20.92
C PRO A 356 32.23 -5.73 19.49
N SER A 357 31.49 -6.62 18.83
CA SER A 357 31.77 -6.97 17.44
C SER A 357 31.13 -5.92 16.53
N PRO A 358 31.89 -5.27 15.62
CA PRO A 358 31.29 -4.35 14.66
C PRO A 358 30.37 -5.12 13.70
N LEU A 359 29.20 -4.56 13.45
CA LEU A 359 28.21 -5.03 12.48
C LEU A 359 27.98 -3.93 11.46
N LYS A 360 27.74 -4.28 10.21
CA LYS A 360 27.35 -3.33 9.17
C LYS A 360 26.25 -3.94 8.33
N PHE A 361 25.33 -3.10 7.84
CA PHE A 361 24.39 -3.58 6.85
C PHE A 361 25.12 -3.93 5.56
N GLU A 362 24.96 -5.18 5.13
CA GLU A 362 25.41 -5.65 3.83
C GLU A 362 24.22 -5.82 2.89
N LEU A 363 24.44 -5.48 1.62
CA LEU A 363 23.42 -5.55 0.58
C LEU A 363 23.56 -6.83 -0.24
N ASP A 364 22.54 -7.68 -0.22
CA ASP A 364 22.43 -8.76 -1.22
C ASP A 364 22.06 -8.14 -2.57
N ARG A 365 23.07 -7.97 -3.43
CA ARG A 365 22.97 -7.35 -4.75
C ARG A 365 21.94 -8.03 -5.66
N GLY A 366 21.72 -9.34 -5.51
CA GLY A 366 20.77 -10.08 -6.34
C GLY A 366 19.32 -9.79 -5.97
N ARG A 367 19.04 -9.56 -4.67
CA ARG A 367 17.69 -9.32 -4.14
C ARG A 367 17.29 -7.83 -4.13
N LEU A 368 18.27 -6.91 -4.19
CA LEU A 368 18.06 -5.46 -4.30
C LEU A 368 17.18 -5.07 -5.50
N LEU A 369 17.38 -5.71 -6.67
CA LEU A 369 16.59 -5.44 -7.87
C LEU A 369 15.11 -5.81 -7.67
N ASN A 370 14.83 -6.92 -7.00
CA ASN A 370 13.46 -7.33 -6.68
C ASN A 370 12.81 -6.39 -5.63
N LEU A 371 13.62 -5.84 -4.72
CA LEU A 371 13.17 -4.88 -3.71
C LEU A 371 12.81 -3.52 -4.34
N LEU A 372 13.65 -2.99 -5.25
CA LEU A 372 13.44 -1.69 -5.89
C LEU A 372 12.34 -1.68 -6.96
N VAL A 373 12.10 -2.81 -7.63
CA VAL A 373 11.06 -2.95 -8.68
C VAL A 373 9.66 -3.03 -8.08
N GLY A 374 9.55 -3.37 -6.80
CA GLY A 374 8.26 -3.59 -6.14
C GLY A 374 7.95 -2.64 -4.99
N HIS A 375 8.92 -2.33 -4.13
CA HIS A 375 8.70 -1.42 -3.01
C HIS A 375 8.83 0.01 -3.51
N THR A 376 7.70 0.63 -3.82
CA THR A 376 7.60 2.06 -3.52
C THR A 376 7.93 2.18 -2.04
N ILE A 377 8.98 2.91 -1.70
CA ILE A 377 9.42 3.13 -0.32
C ILE A 377 8.30 3.98 0.32
N TYR A 378 7.26 3.30 0.82
CA TYR A 378 6.05 3.92 1.32
C TYR A 378 6.36 4.57 2.67
N ASN A 379 6.10 5.86 2.78
CA ASN A 379 6.24 6.64 4.02
C ASN A 379 5.04 6.38 4.97
N ASP A 380 4.66 5.12 5.18
CA ASP A 380 3.50 4.72 5.99
C ASP A 380 3.94 3.93 7.23
N ALA A 381 3.77 4.55 8.41
CA ALA A 381 4.15 3.97 9.67
C ALA A 381 3.39 2.67 10.01
N THR A 382 2.19 2.49 9.46
CA THR A 382 1.39 1.29 9.70
C THR A 382 2.04 0.04 9.11
N VAL A 383 2.81 0.19 8.03
CA VAL A 383 3.51 -0.92 7.38
C VAL A 383 4.68 -1.40 8.24
N ALA A 384 5.47 -0.50 8.83
CA ALA A 384 6.58 -0.87 9.71
C ALA A 384 6.09 -1.70 10.91
N ILE A 385 4.98 -1.29 11.53
CA ILE A 385 4.35 -2.01 12.64
C ILE A 385 3.87 -3.39 12.17
N ARG A 386 3.24 -3.48 10.99
CA ARG A 386 2.81 -4.76 10.41
C ARG A 386 3.98 -5.73 10.23
N GLU A 387 5.08 -5.29 9.62
CA GLU A 387 6.25 -6.15 9.38
C GLU A 387 6.88 -6.64 10.70
N LEU A 388 6.96 -5.76 11.71
CA LEU A 388 7.47 -6.12 13.02
C LEU A 388 6.60 -7.21 13.67
N LEU A 389 5.27 -7.05 13.65
CA LEU A 389 4.35 -8.05 14.19
C LEU A 389 4.37 -9.37 13.41
N GLN A 390 4.53 -9.31 12.08
CA GLN A 390 4.66 -10.51 11.26
C GLN A 390 5.90 -11.33 11.65
N ASN A 391 7.05 -10.66 11.83
CA ASN A 391 8.28 -11.33 12.27
C ASN A 391 8.12 -11.95 13.67
N SER A 392 7.52 -11.22 14.61
CA SER A 392 7.25 -11.74 15.96
C SER A 392 6.30 -12.94 15.96
N ILE A 393 5.22 -12.89 15.16
CA ILE A 393 4.30 -14.02 15.02
C ILE A 393 5.00 -15.24 14.40
N ASP A 394 5.84 -15.05 13.39
CA ASP A 394 6.63 -16.15 12.80
C ASP A 394 7.62 -16.76 13.80
N ALA A 395 8.30 -15.94 14.60
CA ALA A 395 9.23 -16.40 15.63
C ALA A 395 8.51 -17.29 16.67
N VAL A 396 7.32 -16.88 17.11
CA VAL A 396 6.47 -17.63 18.05
C VAL A 396 5.95 -18.93 17.41
N ARG A 397 5.43 -18.87 16.18
CA ARG A 397 4.95 -20.05 15.44
C ARG A 397 6.07 -21.06 15.24
N PHE A 398 7.27 -20.60 14.91
CA PHE A 398 8.40 -21.49 14.65
C PHE A 398 8.91 -22.15 15.93
N GLN A 399 9.00 -21.40 17.04
CA GLN A 399 9.34 -21.98 18.34
C GLN A 399 8.33 -23.06 18.75
N HIS A 400 7.04 -22.76 18.64
CA HIS A 400 5.97 -23.72 18.94
C HIS A 400 6.04 -24.98 18.04
N HIS A 401 6.37 -24.81 16.76
CA HIS A 401 6.61 -25.92 15.84
C HIS A 401 7.75 -26.84 16.33
N LEU A 402 8.87 -26.27 16.78
CA LEU A 402 9.98 -27.04 17.35
C LEU A 402 9.59 -27.74 18.65
N ASP A 403 8.82 -27.09 19.51
CA ASP A 403 8.35 -27.67 20.76
C ASP A 403 7.42 -28.86 20.53
N ILE A 404 6.52 -28.78 19.53
CA ILE A 404 5.70 -29.92 19.09
C ILE A 404 6.58 -31.07 18.61
N ARG A 405 7.61 -30.81 17.78
CA ARG A 405 8.52 -31.86 17.29
C ARG A 405 9.26 -32.53 18.46
N LYS A 406 9.83 -31.75 19.37
CA LYS A 406 10.50 -32.25 20.59
C LYS A 406 9.54 -33.06 21.48
N ALA A 407 8.29 -32.61 21.65
CA ALA A 407 7.28 -33.33 22.42
C ALA A 407 6.94 -34.68 21.78
N ARG A 408 6.78 -34.72 20.46
CA ARG A 408 6.54 -35.96 19.69
C ARG A 408 7.71 -36.94 19.81
N GLU A 409 8.95 -36.46 19.69
CA GLU A 409 10.16 -37.28 19.87
C GLU A 409 10.26 -37.89 21.28
N LYS A 410 9.80 -37.15 22.30
CA LYS A 410 9.73 -37.61 23.70
C LYS A 410 8.48 -38.44 24.01
N GLY A 411 7.62 -38.72 23.03
CA GLY A 411 6.38 -39.49 23.20
C GLY A 411 5.32 -38.79 24.07
N GLN A 412 5.37 -37.46 24.20
CA GLN A 412 4.41 -36.69 24.98
C GLN A 412 3.08 -36.53 24.21
N THR A 413 1.96 -36.65 24.93
CA THR A 413 0.60 -36.58 24.35
C THR A 413 -0.02 -35.18 24.43
N THR A 414 0.50 -34.30 25.27
CA THR A 414 0.00 -32.93 25.43
C THR A 414 0.68 -32.00 24.43
N THR A 415 -0.11 -31.25 23.66
CA THR A 415 0.41 -30.18 22.79
C THR A 415 1.00 -29.06 23.66
N PRO A 416 2.26 -28.66 23.42
CA PRO A 416 2.85 -27.51 24.11
C PRO A 416 1.99 -26.25 23.94
N PRO A 417 1.96 -25.30 24.88
CA PRO A 417 1.29 -24.02 24.67
C PRO A 417 1.97 -23.24 23.53
N ILE A 418 1.20 -22.44 22.82
CA ILE A 418 1.75 -21.45 21.88
C ILE A 418 2.12 -20.17 22.64
N GLY A 419 3.18 -19.51 22.21
CA GLY A 419 3.65 -18.27 22.79
C GLY A 419 2.75 -17.05 22.52
N THR A 420 3.21 -15.90 23.00
CA THR A 420 2.55 -14.60 23.01
C THR A 420 3.43 -13.48 22.44
N VAL A 421 2.85 -12.66 21.57
CA VAL A 421 3.40 -11.36 21.16
C VAL A 421 2.73 -10.25 21.95
N ARG A 422 3.51 -9.34 22.56
CA ARG A 422 3.03 -8.19 23.33
C ARG A 422 3.48 -6.89 22.69
N VAL A 423 2.53 -5.99 22.47
CA VAL A 423 2.76 -4.65 21.93
C VAL A 423 2.48 -3.65 23.03
N ARG A 424 3.46 -2.82 23.40
CA ARG A 424 3.30 -1.77 24.41
C ARG A 424 3.54 -0.41 23.79
N TRP A 425 2.64 0.54 24.07
CA TRP A 425 2.81 1.93 23.67
C TRP A 425 3.07 2.80 24.91
N LYS A 426 4.17 3.55 24.89
CA LYS A 426 4.52 4.53 25.93
C LYS A 426 4.46 5.94 25.34
N PRO A 427 3.37 6.70 25.57
CA PRO A 427 3.18 8.01 24.94
C PRO A 427 4.21 9.06 25.41
N ASP A 428 4.62 9.03 26.68
CA ASP A 428 5.50 10.05 27.30
C ASP A 428 6.85 10.23 26.58
N ASN A 429 7.37 9.16 25.99
CA ASN A 429 8.64 9.15 25.27
C ASN A 429 8.51 8.64 23.83
N ARG A 430 7.27 8.49 23.35
CA ARG A 430 6.90 7.93 22.03
C ARG A 430 7.54 6.58 21.73
N GLN A 431 7.63 5.70 22.73
CA GLN A 431 8.21 4.37 22.55
C GLN A 431 7.15 3.33 22.22
N LEU A 432 7.36 2.63 21.10
CA LEU A 432 6.67 1.40 20.75
C LEU A 432 7.58 0.22 21.09
N ILE A 433 7.11 -0.70 21.92
CA ILE A 433 7.83 -1.90 22.32
C ILE A 433 7.06 -3.11 21.81
N VAL A 434 7.69 -3.96 21.01
CA VAL A 434 7.13 -5.25 20.59
C VAL A 434 8.01 -6.35 21.18
N GLU A 435 7.40 -7.21 21.98
CA GLU A 435 8.04 -8.35 22.62
C GLU A 435 7.39 -9.64 22.12
N ASP A 436 8.19 -10.66 21.87
CA ASP A 436 7.73 -12.01 21.60
C ASP A 436 8.54 -13.03 22.40
N ASP A 437 7.88 -14.12 22.78
CA ASP A 437 8.49 -15.33 23.35
C ASP A 437 8.83 -16.35 22.24
N GLY A 438 9.15 -15.85 21.05
CA GLY A 438 9.57 -16.66 19.92
C GLY A 438 10.97 -17.22 20.07
N ILE A 439 11.48 -17.82 18.99
CA ILE A 439 12.76 -18.55 19.02
C ILE A 439 13.99 -17.66 19.30
N GLY A 440 13.88 -16.36 19.05
CA GLY A 440 15.00 -15.41 19.09
C GLY A 440 16.11 -15.70 18.08
N MET A 441 17.17 -14.91 18.18
CA MET A 441 18.33 -14.92 17.28
C MET A 441 19.62 -15.16 18.07
N ASP A 442 20.50 -15.97 17.48
CA ASP A 442 21.91 -16.08 17.87
C ASP A 442 22.77 -15.16 17.00
N LYS A 443 24.08 -15.13 17.29
CA LYS A 443 25.05 -14.32 16.56
C LYS A 443 25.05 -14.60 15.05
N ASP A 444 24.97 -15.87 14.65
CA ASP A 444 25.02 -16.26 13.24
C ASP A 444 23.79 -15.74 12.48
N ILE A 445 22.59 -15.81 13.08
CA ILE A 445 21.36 -15.28 12.49
C ILE A 445 21.41 -13.75 12.41
N ILE A 446 21.97 -13.10 13.43
CA ILE A 446 22.14 -11.64 13.44
C ILE A 446 23.04 -11.21 12.28
N GLU A 447 24.22 -11.80 12.14
CA GLU A 447 25.21 -11.42 11.13
C GLU A 447 24.75 -11.74 9.70
N ASN A 448 24.14 -12.91 9.48
CA ASN A 448 23.83 -13.40 8.13
C ASN A 448 22.40 -13.11 7.64
N HIS A 449 21.49 -12.72 8.54
CA HIS A 449 20.09 -12.47 8.19
C HIS A 449 19.58 -11.11 8.67
N LEU A 450 19.78 -10.73 9.94
CA LEU A 450 19.31 -9.42 10.42
C LEU A 450 20.10 -8.26 9.78
N MET A 451 21.43 -8.41 9.68
CA MET A 451 22.34 -7.41 9.09
C MET A 451 22.46 -7.50 7.57
N MET A 452 21.82 -8.49 6.93
CA MET A 452 21.91 -8.67 5.48
C MET A 452 20.58 -8.30 4.81
N VAL A 453 20.59 -7.19 4.08
CA VAL A 453 19.40 -6.63 3.43
C VAL A 453 18.88 -7.59 2.36
N GLY A 454 17.61 -7.96 2.47
CA GLY A 454 16.99 -8.92 1.55
C GLY A 454 17.18 -10.39 1.96
N SER A 455 17.88 -10.66 3.07
CA SER A 455 18.09 -12.01 3.60
C SER A 455 17.03 -12.32 4.66
N SER A 456 16.42 -13.51 4.58
CA SER A 456 15.51 -14.03 5.60
C SER A 456 15.95 -15.44 5.94
N TYR A 457 16.12 -15.73 7.24
CA TYR A 457 16.48 -17.06 7.74
C TYR A 457 15.53 -18.15 7.21
N TYR A 458 14.23 -17.82 7.15
CA TYR A 458 13.17 -18.73 6.69
C TYR A 458 13.24 -19.09 5.20
N ASN A 459 13.99 -18.33 4.38
CA ASN A 459 14.17 -18.59 2.95
C ASN A 459 15.54 -19.19 2.62
N THR A 460 16.29 -19.65 3.63
CA THR A 460 17.53 -20.37 3.38
C THR A 460 17.19 -21.77 2.86
N SER A 461 17.95 -22.28 1.88
CA SER A 461 17.73 -23.62 1.34
C SER A 461 17.83 -24.71 2.41
N GLN A 462 18.65 -24.47 3.44
CA GLN A 462 18.74 -25.36 4.61
C GLN A 462 17.41 -25.38 5.39
N PHE A 463 16.85 -24.21 5.72
CA PHE A 463 15.58 -24.14 6.45
C PHE A 463 14.44 -24.78 5.66
N GLU A 464 14.33 -24.51 4.36
CA GLU A 464 13.30 -25.09 3.51
C GLU A 464 13.39 -26.62 3.43
N SER A 465 14.60 -27.18 3.48
CA SER A 465 14.85 -28.62 3.51
C SER A 465 14.45 -29.26 4.85
N ASP A 466 14.83 -28.62 5.97
CA ASP A 466 14.66 -29.16 7.32
C ASP A 466 13.22 -28.99 7.88
N PHE A 467 12.50 -27.97 7.40
CA PHE A 467 11.19 -27.53 7.90
C PHE A 467 10.16 -27.38 6.78
N LYS A 468 10.00 -28.43 5.96
CA LYS A 468 9.03 -28.46 4.84
C LYS A 468 7.58 -28.22 5.25
N ASP A 469 7.22 -28.48 6.51
CA ASP A 469 5.88 -28.34 7.07
C ASP A 469 5.63 -27.00 7.77
N PHE A 470 6.58 -26.06 7.75
CA PHE A 470 6.43 -24.71 8.30
C PHE A 470 6.35 -23.64 7.21
N THR A 471 5.28 -22.84 7.18
CA THR A 471 5.13 -21.75 6.20
C THR A 471 5.26 -20.38 6.87
N PRO A 472 6.36 -19.64 6.62
CA PRO A 472 6.57 -18.30 7.19
C PRO A 472 5.67 -17.25 6.51
N ILE A 473 5.26 -16.25 7.29
CA ILE A 473 4.58 -15.04 6.78
C ILE A 473 5.62 -14.11 6.14
N SER A 474 6.78 -14.00 6.77
CA SER A 474 7.83 -13.02 6.50
C SER A 474 8.81 -13.55 5.47
N ARG A 475 8.79 -13.00 4.24
CA ARG A 475 9.54 -13.54 3.09
C ARG A 475 10.73 -12.71 2.61
N PHE A 476 10.75 -11.40 2.83
CA PHE A 476 11.64 -10.52 2.06
C PHE A 476 12.92 -10.10 2.79
N GLY A 477 13.00 -10.24 4.12
CA GLY A 477 14.24 -9.89 4.84
C GLY A 477 14.53 -8.39 4.89
N ILE A 478 13.50 -7.54 4.99
CA ILE A 478 13.63 -6.07 5.08
C ILE A 478 12.95 -5.47 6.30
N GLY A 479 12.46 -6.30 7.23
CA GLY A 479 11.66 -5.85 8.37
C GLY A 479 12.35 -4.78 9.21
N VAL A 480 13.64 -4.97 9.54
CA VAL A 480 14.41 -3.99 10.32
C VAL A 480 14.59 -2.65 9.59
N LEU A 481 14.71 -2.66 8.26
CA LEU A 481 14.80 -1.43 7.47
C LEU A 481 13.49 -0.64 7.48
N THR A 482 12.35 -1.33 7.51
CA THR A 482 11.05 -0.65 7.61
C THR A 482 10.89 0.08 8.95
N CYS A 483 11.54 -0.37 10.02
CA CYS A 483 11.56 0.34 11.30
C CYS A 483 12.25 1.71 11.20
N PHE A 484 13.28 1.87 10.34
CA PHE A 484 13.93 3.16 10.09
C PHE A 484 13.03 4.17 9.35
N MET A 485 11.88 3.74 8.81
CA MET A 485 10.89 4.67 8.26
C MET A 485 10.17 5.45 9.37
N VAL A 486 10.08 4.87 10.57
CA VAL A 486 9.31 5.42 11.70
C VAL A 486 10.15 5.79 12.91
N SER A 487 11.40 5.30 13.01
CA SER A 487 12.28 5.48 14.17
C SER A 487 13.73 5.71 13.75
N ASP A 488 14.43 6.60 14.46
CA ASP A 488 15.89 6.78 14.41
C ASP A 488 16.60 6.18 15.62
N ASP A 489 15.87 5.50 16.52
CA ASP A 489 16.43 4.84 17.70
C ASP A 489 15.73 3.49 17.86
N ILE A 490 16.42 2.45 17.40
CA ILE A 490 15.94 1.07 17.39
C ILE A 490 16.84 0.28 18.32
N GLU A 491 16.26 -0.36 19.32
CA GLU A 491 16.97 -1.30 20.19
C GLU A 491 16.36 -2.69 20.03
N ILE A 492 17.21 -3.67 19.73
CA ILE A 492 16.84 -5.08 19.62
C ILE A 492 17.57 -5.81 20.73
N VAL A 493 16.80 -6.44 21.62
CA VAL A 493 17.29 -7.39 22.62
C VAL A 493 16.71 -8.73 22.27
N THR A 494 17.55 -9.73 22.08
CA THR A 494 17.14 -11.07 21.64
C THR A 494 17.82 -12.13 22.47
N CYS A 495 17.10 -13.20 22.77
CA CYS A 495 17.60 -14.36 23.51
C CYS A 495 17.29 -15.63 22.72
N ARG A 496 18.29 -16.48 22.53
CA ARG A 496 18.10 -17.84 21.99
C ARG A 496 18.89 -18.82 22.84
N ASP A 497 18.23 -19.86 23.34
CA ASP A 497 18.83 -20.86 24.22
C ASP A 497 19.60 -20.24 25.41
N ARG A 498 19.00 -19.23 26.07
CA ARG A 498 19.59 -18.43 27.18
C ARG A 498 20.85 -17.65 26.83
N LYS A 499 21.17 -17.47 25.54
CA LYS A 499 22.23 -16.58 25.08
C LYS A 499 21.61 -15.28 24.59
N GLY A 500 21.86 -14.21 25.33
CA GLY A 500 21.33 -12.89 25.02
C GLY A 500 22.25 -12.10 24.09
N HIS A 501 21.65 -11.31 23.21
CA HIS A 501 22.35 -10.33 22.38
C HIS A 501 21.59 -9.01 22.36
N ARG A 502 22.31 -7.89 22.32
CA ARG A 502 21.76 -6.55 22.16
C ARG A 502 22.40 -5.85 20.98
N ILE A 503 21.55 -5.14 20.23
CA ILE A 503 21.94 -4.27 19.13
C ILE A 503 21.16 -2.97 19.27
N ARG A 504 21.85 -1.84 19.16
CA ARG A 504 21.22 -0.52 19.08
C ARG A 504 21.58 0.13 17.74
N MET A 505 20.60 0.67 17.07
CA MET A 505 20.74 1.25 15.73
C MET A 505 20.17 2.66 15.70
N THR A 506 20.98 3.62 15.25
CA THR A 506 20.62 5.05 15.19
C THR A 506 20.58 5.64 13.78
N SER A 507 21.29 5.02 12.84
CA SER A 507 21.35 5.41 11.43
C SER A 507 21.63 4.19 10.58
N VAL A 508 21.18 4.16 9.32
CA VAL A 508 21.39 3.02 8.40
C VAL A 508 22.85 2.92 7.91
N ASP A 509 23.56 4.05 7.84
CA ASP A 509 24.88 4.18 7.21
C ASP A 509 26.07 4.00 8.16
N THR A 510 25.83 3.59 9.40
CA THR A 510 26.84 3.46 10.45
C THR A 510 27.16 2.00 10.79
N ASP A 511 28.35 1.77 11.35
CA ASP A 511 28.69 0.49 11.96
C ASP A 511 28.00 0.38 13.33
N TYR A 512 27.38 -0.76 13.61
CA TYR A 512 26.71 -1.07 14.88
C TYR A 512 27.56 -2.00 15.72
N LEU A 513 27.19 -2.16 17.00
CA LEU A 513 27.90 -3.03 17.92
C LEU A 513 26.97 -4.14 18.38
N LEU A 514 27.41 -5.38 18.17
CA LEU A 514 26.79 -6.55 18.78
C LEU A 514 27.36 -6.76 20.17
N ARG A 515 26.49 -6.74 21.18
CA ARG A 515 26.85 -7.08 22.57
C ARG A 515 26.24 -8.40 22.97
N GLU A 516 27.08 -9.31 23.45
CA GLU A 516 26.62 -10.50 24.16
C GLU A 516 26.17 -10.11 25.57
N ILE A 517 24.99 -10.60 25.96
CA ILE A 517 24.36 -10.34 27.25
C ILE A 517 24.42 -11.62 28.09
N GLN A 518 24.80 -11.47 29.36
CA GLN A 518 24.83 -12.60 30.30
C GLN A 518 23.41 -13.04 30.64
N PRO A 519 23.17 -14.34 30.94
CA PRO A 519 21.83 -14.85 31.24
C PRO A 519 21.09 -14.08 32.34
N ASP A 520 21.78 -13.66 33.40
CA ASP A 520 21.18 -12.99 34.56
C ASP A 520 21.04 -11.45 34.40
N ASP A 521 21.27 -10.90 33.20
CA ASP A 521 21.17 -9.46 32.96
C ASP A 521 19.71 -9.00 32.92
N GLN A 522 19.42 -7.85 33.55
CA GLN A 522 18.08 -7.26 33.61
C GLN A 522 17.47 -7.01 32.21
N LEU A 523 18.30 -6.80 31.18
CA LEU A 523 17.82 -6.63 29.81
C LEU A 523 17.09 -7.87 29.26
N LEU A 524 17.39 -9.06 29.75
CA LEU A 524 16.75 -10.32 29.33
C LEU A 524 15.46 -10.65 30.12
N GLU A 525 15.13 -9.86 31.15
CA GLU A 525 13.96 -10.08 31.98
C GLU A 525 12.68 -10.17 31.12
N GLY A 526 11.96 -11.27 31.24
CA GLY A 526 10.72 -11.55 30.48
C GLY A 526 10.91 -12.10 29.06
N LEU A 527 12.15 -12.22 28.57
CA LEU A 527 12.49 -12.89 27.29
C LEU A 527 13.08 -14.29 27.49
N GLU A 528 13.57 -14.63 28.67
CA GLU A 528 14.16 -15.95 28.89
C GLU A 528 13.10 -17.07 28.90
N PRO A 529 13.41 -18.26 28.35
CA PRO A 529 14.70 -18.70 27.83
C PRO A 529 14.97 -18.35 26.34
N HIS A 530 13.98 -17.83 25.62
CA HIS A 530 14.07 -17.40 24.23
C HIS A 530 13.02 -16.32 23.92
N GLY A 531 13.36 -15.37 23.05
CA GLY A 531 12.44 -14.30 22.66
C GLY A 531 13.16 -13.10 22.08
N THR A 532 12.39 -12.14 21.57
CA THR A 532 12.93 -10.86 21.08
C THR A 532 12.09 -9.69 21.60
N ARG A 533 12.77 -8.61 21.99
CA ARG A 533 12.19 -7.30 22.28
C ARG A 533 12.76 -6.30 21.29
N VAL A 534 11.88 -5.63 20.55
CA VAL A 534 12.23 -4.50 19.69
C VAL A 534 11.60 -3.24 20.27
N THR A 535 12.44 -2.28 20.64
CA THR A 535 12.04 -0.97 21.12
C THR A 535 12.30 0.07 20.04
N LEU A 536 11.24 0.75 19.60
CA LEU A 536 11.29 1.82 18.62
C LEU A 536 10.91 3.14 19.27
N ARG A 537 11.72 4.18 19.10
CA ARG A 537 11.30 5.56 19.43
C ARG A 537 10.72 6.25 18.20
N LEU A 538 9.39 6.30 18.12
CA LEU A 538 8.71 6.84 16.94
C LEU A 538 9.01 8.33 16.74
N ARG A 539 9.40 8.71 15.52
CA ARG A 539 9.60 10.10 15.09
C ARG A 539 8.33 10.92 15.34
N GLU A 540 8.47 12.21 15.60
CA GLU A 540 7.34 13.14 15.74
C GLU A 540 6.54 13.27 14.44
N THR A 541 7.18 13.06 13.29
CA THR A 541 6.53 13.04 11.97
C THR A 541 5.54 11.90 11.78
N VAL A 542 5.58 10.86 12.63
CA VAL A 542 4.57 9.80 12.64
C VAL A 542 3.27 10.36 13.23
N ASP A 543 2.32 10.64 12.35
CA ASP A 543 0.98 11.14 12.68
C ASP A 543 0.10 10.04 13.27
N LEU A 544 -0.03 10.02 14.60
CA LEU A 544 -0.92 9.12 15.34
C LEU A 544 -2.29 9.76 15.65
N SER A 545 -2.60 10.95 15.11
CA SER A 545 -3.90 11.61 15.34
C SER A 545 -5.05 10.94 14.60
N LYS A 546 -4.75 10.26 13.49
CA LYS A 546 -5.75 9.58 12.63
C LYS A 546 -6.04 8.15 13.05
N LYS A 547 -5.01 7.43 13.50
CA LYS A 547 -5.11 6.07 14.01
C LYS A 547 -4.12 5.91 15.16
N THR A 548 -4.61 5.42 16.30
CA THR A 548 -3.76 5.06 17.43
C THR A 548 -2.94 3.80 17.08
N ILE A 549 -1.89 3.52 17.86
CA ILE A 549 -1.12 2.28 17.68
C ILE A 549 -2.02 1.05 17.82
N GLU A 550 -2.93 1.04 18.79
CA GLU A 550 -3.87 -0.06 18.99
C GLU A 550 -4.73 -0.28 17.74
N GLU A 551 -5.28 0.79 17.16
CA GLU A 551 -6.09 0.72 15.95
C GLU A 551 -5.28 0.20 14.75
N ILE A 552 -3.99 0.56 14.64
CA ILE A 552 -3.09 0.04 13.60
C ILE A 552 -2.86 -1.47 13.79
N VAL A 553 -2.61 -1.91 15.03
CA VAL A 553 -2.41 -3.32 15.36
C VAL A 553 -3.68 -4.13 15.06
N ARG A 554 -4.86 -3.67 15.50
CA ARG A 554 -6.16 -4.29 15.21
C ARG A 554 -6.54 -4.27 13.74
N TYR A 555 -6.06 -3.27 12.99
CA TYR A 555 -6.30 -3.17 11.56
C TYR A 555 -5.58 -4.29 10.78
N TRP A 556 -4.34 -4.61 11.16
CA TRP A 556 -3.54 -5.61 10.47
C TRP A 556 -3.73 -7.04 11.00
N ILE A 557 -3.88 -7.20 12.30
CA ILE A 557 -3.95 -8.51 12.96
C ILE A 557 -5.41 -8.87 13.20
N ILE A 558 -5.97 -9.72 12.33
CA ILE A 558 -7.39 -10.11 12.39
C ILE A 558 -7.56 -11.52 12.96
N LEU A 559 -6.79 -12.50 12.49
CA LEU A 559 -6.91 -13.90 12.92
C LEU A 559 -5.54 -14.46 13.36
N PRO A 560 -4.89 -13.88 14.38
CA PRO A 560 -3.52 -14.21 14.72
C PRO A 560 -3.35 -15.71 15.02
N ALA A 561 -2.24 -16.28 14.58
CA ALA A 561 -1.94 -17.70 14.81
C ALA A 561 -1.50 -18.00 16.26
N CYS A 562 -1.02 -16.98 16.97
CA CYS A 562 -0.62 -17.02 18.38
C CYS A 562 -1.36 -15.93 19.17
N ARG A 563 -1.18 -15.89 20.49
CA ARG A 563 -1.77 -14.84 21.32
C ARG A 563 -1.07 -13.51 21.01
N VAL A 564 -1.83 -12.47 20.67
CA VAL A 564 -1.32 -11.11 20.48
C VAL A 564 -2.01 -10.19 21.46
N GLU A 565 -1.24 -9.44 22.23
CA GLU A 565 -1.72 -8.55 23.27
C GLU A 565 -1.27 -7.12 23.01
N PHE A 566 -2.17 -6.16 23.20
CA PHE A 566 -1.85 -4.75 23.28
C PHE A 566 -1.92 -4.30 24.73
N VAL A 567 -0.85 -3.67 25.23
CA VAL A 567 -0.74 -3.20 26.61
C VAL A 567 -0.59 -1.68 26.59
N ASP A 568 -1.64 -1.00 27.06
CA ASP A 568 -1.57 0.42 27.38
C ASP A 568 -1.00 0.56 28.82
N ALA A 569 -0.17 1.57 29.06
CA ALA A 569 0.49 1.81 30.35
C ALA A 569 -0.48 1.93 31.53
N THR A 570 -1.76 2.20 31.26
CA THR A 570 -2.81 2.44 32.27
C THR A 570 -3.90 1.36 32.31
N GLN A 571 -3.83 0.33 31.46
CA GLN A 571 -4.91 -0.67 31.31
C GLN A 571 -4.38 -2.11 31.37
N GLU A 572 -5.28 -3.06 31.61
CA GLU A 572 -4.95 -4.49 31.50
C GLU A 572 -4.64 -4.87 30.04
N PRO A 573 -3.77 -5.88 29.80
CA PRO A 573 -3.47 -6.38 28.46
C PRO A 573 -4.74 -6.76 27.69
N GLN A 574 -4.92 -6.14 26.53
CA GLN A 574 -6.07 -6.41 25.65
C GLN A 574 -5.67 -7.39 24.55
N GLN A 575 -6.48 -8.44 24.37
CA GLN A 575 -6.28 -9.36 23.26
C GLN A 575 -6.62 -8.70 21.92
N ILE A 576 -5.76 -8.95 20.93
CA ILE A 576 -5.91 -8.49 19.55
C ILE A 576 -6.32 -9.66 18.67
N GLY A 577 -7.23 -9.37 17.72
CA GLY A 577 -7.72 -10.35 16.74
C GLY A 577 -8.83 -11.24 17.28
N PHE A 578 -9.24 -12.20 16.45
CA PHE A 578 -10.35 -13.12 16.68
C PHE A 578 -9.89 -14.56 16.45
N ASN A 579 -10.61 -15.53 17.04
CA ASN A 579 -10.24 -16.94 16.95
C ASN A 579 -10.68 -17.58 15.62
N SER A 580 -11.69 -17.01 14.95
CA SER A 580 -12.21 -17.52 13.68
C SER A 580 -12.71 -16.40 12.75
N PRO A 581 -12.77 -16.65 11.43
CA PRO A 581 -13.39 -15.73 10.48
C PRO A 581 -14.86 -15.42 10.81
N GLU A 582 -15.58 -16.39 11.40
CA GLU A 582 -16.95 -16.20 11.86
C GLU A 582 -17.03 -15.15 12.97
N GLU A 583 -16.21 -15.29 14.01
CA GLU A 583 -16.17 -14.36 15.14
C GLU A 583 -15.83 -12.95 14.67
N ALA A 584 -14.81 -12.84 13.80
CA ALA A 584 -14.42 -11.57 13.18
C ALA A 584 -15.58 -10.95 12.38
N LEU A 585 -16.26 -11.73 11.53
CA LEU A 585 -17.35 -11.22 10.71
C LEU A 585 -18.54 -10.78 11.56
N ARG A 586 -18.89 -11.52 12.61
CA ARG A 586 -19.92 -11.12 13.59
C ARG A 586 -19.54 -9.81 14.27
N TYR A 587 -18.28 -9.63 14.67
CA TYR A 587 -17.80 -8.39 15.27
C TYR A 587 -18.01 -7.18 14.35
N PHE A 588 -17.64 -7.29 13.07
CA PHE A 588 -17.82 -6.18 12.12
C PHE A 588 -19.30 -5.87 11.81
N HIS A 589 -20.21 -6.81 12.07
CA HIS A 589 -21.66 -6.61 11.99
C HIS A 589 -22.32 -6.27 13.34
N THR A 590 -21.57 -6.09 14.44
CA THR A 590 -22.13 -5.93 15.80
C THR A 590 -23.16 -4.81 15.91
N ASP A 591 -22.94 -3.64 15.31
CA ASP A 591 -23.88 -2.52 15.39
C ASP A 591 -25.20 -2.82 14.66
N GLN A 592 -25.14 -3.53 13.52
CA GLN A 592 -26.32 -3.98 12.79
C GLN A 592 -27.04 -5.13 13.52
N LEU A 593 -26.29 -6.04 14.15
CA LEU A 593 -26.83 -7.14 14.95
C LEU A 593 -27.52 -6.63 16.23
N LYS A 594 -26.92 -5.64 16.91
CA LYS A 594 -27.50 -4.99 18.09
C LYS A 594 -28.75 -4.19 17.71
N ALA A 595 -28.71 -3.43 16.62
CA ALA A 595 -29.88 -2.72 16.09
C ALA A 595 -31.01 -3.70 15.73
N ALA A 596 -30.69 -4.82 15.08
CA ALA A 596 -31.66 -5.88 14.77
C ALA A 596 -32.29 -6.50 16.02
N SER A 597 -31.50 -6.73 17.10
CA SER A 597 -32.01 -7.26 18.37
C SER A 597 -32.83 -6.28 19.22
N LEU A 598 -32.78 -4.98 18.91
CA LEU A 598 -33.60 -3.93 19.56
C LEU A 598 -34.84 -3.57 18.73
N GLU A 599 -34.82 -3.79 17.42
CA GLU A 599 -35.97 -3.71 16.50
C GLU A 599 -36.73 -5.05 16.35
N ASP A 600 -36.41 -6.04 17.19
CA ASP A 600 -36.75 -7.47 17.06
C ASP A 600 -38.24 -7.81 17.31
N GLU A 601 -39.14 -6.83 17.25
CA GLU A 601 -40.59 -7.09 17.20
C GLU A 601 -41.29 -6.46 15.97
N ALA A 602 -40.64 -5.58 15.20
CA ALA A 602 -41.31 -4.83 14.13
C ALA A 602 -40.73 -5.01 12.72
N SER A 603 -39.43 -5.33 12.54
CA SER A 603 -38.80 -5.36 11.20
C SER A 603 -38.27 -6.73 10.73
N GLY A 604 -38.09 -7.71 11.63
CA GLY A 604 -37.83 -9.11 11.29
C GLY A 604 -36.49 -9.41 10.59
N LYS A 605 -35.43 -8.59 10.73
CA LYS A 605 -34.11 -8.85 10.10
C LYS A 605 -33.13 -9.56 11.03
N LYS A 606 -33.03 -10.88 10.96
CA LYS A 606 -31.98 -11.66 11.66
C LYS A 606 -30.84 -12.02 10.73
N LEU A 607 -29.61 -11.79 11.17
CA LEU A 607 -28.38 -12.06 10.41
C LEU A 607 -27.65 -13.26 11.03
N ASP A 608 -27.27 -14.20 10.19
CA ASP A 608 -26.53 -15.42 10.55
C ASP A 608 -25.22 -15.49 9.78
N VAL A 609 -24.26 -16.31 10.22
CA VAL A 609 -22.96 -16.47 9.57
C VAL A 609 -22.75 -17.94 9.23
N ILE A 610 -22.39 -18.20 7.98
CA ILE A 610 -22.12 -19.54 7.47
C ILE A 610 -20.63 -19.63 7.17
N VAL A 611 -20.04 -20.77 7.55
CA VAL A 611 -18.61 -21.05 7.38
C VAL A 611 -18.44 -22.26 6.49
N LYS A 612 -17.60 -22.12 5.46
CA LYS A 612 -17.20 -23.19 4.54
C LYS A 612 -15.70 -23.40 4.62
N LYS A 613 -15.28 -24.67 4.60
CA LYS A 613 -13.89 -25.09 4.76
C LYS A 613 -13.43 -25.92 3.56
N ARG A 614 -12.18 -25.70 3.16
CA ARG A 614 -11.48 -26.50 2.15
C ARG A 614 -10.05 -26.76 2.62
N CYS A 615 -9.57 -27.97 2.37
CA CYS A 615 -8.21 -28.38 2.69
C CYS A 615 -7.64 -29.10 1.50
N GLU A 616 -6.43 -28.74 1.11
CA GLU A 616 -5.67 -29.40 0.06
C GLU A 616 -4.42 -30.03 0.66
N GLN A 617 -4.11 -31.24 0.21
CA GLN A 617 -2.92 -31.98 0.61
C GLN A 617 -2.06 -32.29 -0.62
N GLY A 618 -0.75 -32.10 -0.49
CA GLY A 618 0.25 -32.44 -1.50
C GLY A 618 1.63 -31.93 -1.08
N GLU A 619 2.72 -32.54 -1.59
CA GLU A 619 4.10 -32.14 -1.27
C GLU A 619 4.38 -30.65 -1.60
N ASP A 620 3.72 -30.12 -2.64
CA ASP A 620 3.84 -28.71 -3.08
C ASP A 620 2.57 -27.87 -2.84
N ARG A 621 1.49 -28.48 -2.34
CA ARG A 621 0.14 -27.87 -2.30
C ARG A 621 -0.63 -28.20 -1.01
N ALA A 622 -0.05 -27.83 0.12
CA ALA A 622 -0.78 -27.79 1.39
C ALA A 622 -1.45 -26.42 1.54
N GLY A 623 -2.76 -26.38 1.79
CA GLY A 623 -3.48 -25.13 2.02
C GLY A 623 -4.79 -25.36 2.75
N GLN A 624 -5.08 -24.51 3.73
CA GLN A 624 -6.32 -24.52 4.52
C GLN A 624 -7.06 -23.21 4.29
N TYR A 625 -8.31 -23.33 3.87
CA TYR A 625 -9.15 -22.20 3.50
C TYR A 625 -10.45 -22.26 4.30
N GLU A 626 -10.78 -21.15 4.94
CA GLU A 626 -12.01 -20.99 5.70
C GLU A 626 -12.70 -19.69 5.26
N LEU A 627 -13.85 -19.80 4.61
CA LEU A 627 -14.66 -18.68 4.16
C LEU A 627 -15.87 -18.55 5.08
N ALA A 628 -15.94 -17.46 5.84
CA ALA A 628 -17.14 -17.05 6.55
C ALA A 628 -17.89 -15.99 5.74
N PHE A 629 -19.20 -16.12 5.58
CA PHE A 629 -20.03 -15.10 4.96
C PHE A 629 -21.36 -14.94 5.71
N ALA A 630 -21.88 -13.71 5.69
CA ALA A 630 -23.12 -13.38 6.39
C ALA A 630 -24.35 -13.61 5.50
N VAL A 631 -25.46 -14.05 6.10
CA VAL A 631 -26.74 -14.30 5.44
C VAL A 631 -27.91 -13.75 6.25
N ASN A 632 -28.96 -13.30 5.58
CA ASN A 632 -30.22 -12.90 6.20
C ASN A 632 -31.13 -14.12 6.37
N SER A 633 -31.59 -14.38 7.59
CA SER A 633 -32.33 -15.60 7.95
C SER A 633 -33.84 -15.44 8.08
N ASN A 634 -34.36 -14.21 8.17
CA ASN A 634 -35.77 -13.94 8.47
C ASN A 634 -36.51 -13.08 7.42
N LEU A 635 -35.80 -12.51 6.44
CA LEU A 635 -36.42 -11.67 5.40
C LEU A 635 -37.08 -12.49 4.28
N TRP A 636 -36.51 -13.65 4.00
CA TRP A 636 -36.87 -14.52 2.89
C TRP A 636 -36.86 -15.97 3.36
N LEU A 637 -37.50 -16.88 2.62
CA LEU A 637 -37.53 -18.29 2.97
C LEU A 637 -36.13 -18.92 2.90
N GLU A 638 -35.34 -18.46 1.94
CA GLU A 638 -33.94 -18.76 1.72
C GLU A 638 -33.02 -17.83 2.52
N ARG A 639 -31.90 -18.38 2.98
CA ARG A 639 -30.86 -17.57 3.64
C ARG A 639 -30.05 -16.81 2.60
N SER A 640 -30.54 -15.64 2.20
CA SER A 640 -29.90 -14.75 1.22
C SER A 640 -28.60 -14.11 1.74
N PHE A 641 -27.62 -13.88 0.87
CA PHE A 641 -26.36 -13.23 1.26
C PHE A 641 -26.60 -11.82 1.81
N ALA A 642 -25.97 -11.51 2.94
CA ALA A 642 -26.03 -10.19 3.56
C ALA A 642 -25.05 -9.22 2.89
N GLN A 643 -25.46 -7.96 2.88
CA GLN A 643 -24.66 -6.87 2.33
C GLN A 643 -23.49 -6.56 3.25
N ARG A 644 -22.35 -6.22 2.64
CA ARG A 644 -21.17 -5.73 3.35
C ARG A 644 -21.48 -4.43 4.15
N PRO A 645 -20.98 -4.30 5.39
CA PRO A 645 -21.21 -3.11 6.21
C PRO A 645 -20.42 -1.90 5.68
N GLU A 646 -20.80 -0.68 6.09
CA GLU A 646 -20.09 0.56 5.71
C GLU A 646 -18.67 0.66 6.30
N LYS A 647 -18.43 0.02 7.46
CA LYS A 647 -17.09 -0.06 8.07
C LYS A 647 -16.17 -0.93 7.20
N GLU A 648 -14.87 -0.61 7.18
CA GLU A 648 -13.87 -1.38 6.43
C GLU A 648 -13.73 -2.83 6.97
N LEU A 649 -14.41 -3.77 6.33
CA LEU A 649 -14.33 -5.21 6.63
C LEU A 649 -13.07 -5.85 5.97
N PRO A 650 -12.19 -6.56 6.69
CA PRO A 650 -11.15 -7.36 6.03
C PRO A 650 -11.81 -8.48 5.21
N ALA A 651 -11.46 -8.63 3.93
CA ALA A 651 -12.02 -9.70 3.08
C ALA A 651 -11.10 -10.91 2.98
N VAL A 652 -9.78 -10.69 3.04
CA VAL A 652 -8.78 -11.77 2.96
C VAL A 652 -7.72 -11.59 4.04
N CYS A 653 -7.53 -12.65 4.82
CA CYS A 653 -6.48 -12.77 5.82
C CYS A 653 -5.56 -13.93 5.45
N ILE A 654 -4.26 -13.67 5.28
CA ILE A 654 -3.24 -14.70 5.05
C ILE A 654 -2.48 -14.89 6.36
N GLU A 655 -2.47 -16.13 6.88
CA GLU A 655 -1.86 -16.48 8.17
C GLU A 655 -2.33 -15.60 9.35
N GLY A 656 -3.51 -15.00 9.21
CA GLY A 656 -4.07 -14.10 10.22
C GLY A 656 -3.89 -12.62 9.98
N ILE A 657 -3.10 -12.25 8.97
CA ILE A 657 -2.79 -10.86 8.64
C ILE A 657 -3.74 -10.39 7.53
N ARG A 658 -4.36 -9.22 7.71
CA ARG A 658 -5.18 -8.57 6.69
C ARG A 658 -4.33 -8.22 5.46
N VAL A 659 -4.81 -8.62 4.28
CA VAL A 659 -4.12 -8.36 3.01
C VAL A 659 -5.02 -7.63 2.01
N SER A 660 -6.32 -7.91 1.99
CA SER A 660 -7.24 -7.31 1.02
C SER A 660 -8.61 -6.99 1.61
N ASN A 661 -9.23 -5.93 1.10
CA ASN A 661 -10.61 -5.53 1.40
C ASN A 661 -11.62 -6.13 0.42
N GLY A 662 -11.15 -6.75 -0.67
CA GLY A 662 -11.98 -7.46 -1.65
C GLY A 662 -11.64 -8.94 -1.68
N LEU A 663 -12.67 -9.78 -1.75
CA LEU A 663 -12.53 -11.21 -2.00
C LEU A 663 -12.13 -11.44 -3.48
N PRO A 664 -11.27 -12.41 -3.81
CA PRO A 664 -10.96 -12.76 -5.19
C PRO A 664 -12.25 -13.00 -5.99
N TRP A 665 -12.31 -12.49 -7.22
CA TRP A 665 -13.50 -12.42 -8.09
C TRP A 665 -14.70 -11.58 -7.62
N PHE A 666 -14.90 -11.35 -6.32
CA PHE A 666 -16.08 -10.69 -5.74
C PHE A 666 -15.79 -9.29 -5.14
N SER A 667 -14.88 -8.53 -5.76
CA SER A 667 -14.34 -7.29 -5.19
C SER A 667 -15.29 -6.08 -5.26
N TYR A 668 -14.89 -4.96 -4.65
CA TYR A 668 -15.67 -3.71 -4.63
C TYR A 668 -15.20 -2.77 -5.75
N GLN A 669 -16.10 -2.36 -6.66
CA GLN A 669 -15.85 -1.23 -7.58
C GLN A 669 -16.44 0.04 -6.98
N SER A 670 -15.58 1.03 -6.71
CA SER A 670 -15.86 2.19 -5.86
C SER A 670 -16.88 3.20 -6.38
N ASN A 671 -17.53 2.99 -7.53
CA ASN A 671 -18.23 4.08 -8.22
C ASN A 671 -19.72 3.88 -8.52
N LEU A 672 -20.37 2.73 -8.27
CA LEU A 672 -21.82 2.62 -8.45
C LEU A 672 -22.44 1.58 -7.50
N TYR A 673 -23.20 2.07 -6.53
CA TYR A 673 -24.10 1.33 -5.61
C TYR A 673 -23.41 0.35 -4.64
N SER A 674 -23.53 0.64 -3.33
CA SER A 674 -23.10 -0.21 -2.21
C SER A 674 -23.80 -1.58 -2.18
N GLU A 675 -24.88 -1.78 -2.94
CA GLU A 675 -25.73 -2.97 -2.95
C GLU A 675 -25.09 -4.26 -3.50
N ARG A 676 -23.81 -4.23 -3.93
CA ARG A 676 -23.25 -5.28 -4.80
C ARG A 676 -22.25 -6.24 -4.14
N SER A 677 -21.81 -6.05 -2.89
CA SER A 677 -20.75 -6.90 -2.30
C SER A 677 -21.26 -7.85 -1.21
N ILE A 678 -20.90 -9.12 -1.34
CA ILE A 678 -21.14 -10.17 -0.34
C ILE A 678 -20.26 -9.88 0.87
N SER A 679 -20.85 -9.87 2.07
CA SER A 679 -20.10 -9.72 3.31
C SER A 679 -19.42 -11.04 3.68
N ALA A 680 -18.10 -11.12 3.48
CA ALA A 680 -17.33 -12.33 3.70
C ALA A 680 -15.88 -12.06 4.15
N ILE A 681 -15.30 -13.01 4.88
CA ILE A 681 -13.90 -13.07 5.29
C ILE A 681 -13.34 -14.45 4.90
N LEU A 682 -12.29 -14.45 4.08
CA LEU A 682 -11.49 -15.62 3.75
C LEU A 682 -10.23 -15.66 4.62
N SER A 683 -10.04 -16.74 5.36
CA SER A 683 -8.77 -17.08 6.00
C SER A 683 -8.03 -18.10 5.14
N VAL A 684 -6.77 -17.79 4.84
CA VAL A 684 -5.83 -18.66 4.12
C VAL A 684 -4.68 -19.01 5.04
N ARG A 685 -4.43 -20.30 5.26
CA ARG A 685 -3.31 -20.81 6.06
C ARG A 685 -2.54 -21.91 5.32
N ASN A 686 -1.25 -21.99 5.59
CA ASN A 686 -0.26 -22.93 5.06
C ASN A 686 -0.02 -22.88 3.55
N ASP A 687 -0.63 -21.96 2.81
CA ASP A 687 -0.41 -21.81 1.37
C ASP A 687 0.81 -20.92 1.06
N ARG A 688 1.86 -21.54 0.52
CA ARG A 688 3.11 -20.85 0.13
C ARG A 688 2.98 -20.07 -1.20
N ARG A 689 2.03 -20.41 -2.06
CA ARG A 689 1.96 -19.88 -3.43
C ARG A 689 1.11 -18.63 -3.55
N PHE A 690 0.20 -18.41 -2.61
CA PHE A 690 -0.64 -17.21 -2.61
C PHE A 690 0.20 -15.95 -2.31
N ARG A 691 0.28 -15.04 -3.30
CA ARG A 691 1.14 -13.85 -3.25
C ARG A 691 0.35 -12.57 -3.05
N THR A 692 0.94 -11.68 -2.25
CA THR A 692 0.45 -10.32 -2.08
C THR A 692 1.18 -9.40 -3.03
N THR A 693 0.50 -8.36 -3.53
CA THR A 693 1.15 -7.22 -4.19
C THR A 693 2.28 -6.66 -3.32
N VAL A 694 3.14 -5.86 -3.92
CA VAL A 694 4.34 -5.43 -3.20
C VAL A 694 4.07 -4.45 -2.05
N SER A 695 2.98 -3.68 -2.10
CA SER A 695 2.47 -2.91 -0.93
C SER A 695 1.93 -3.82 0.19
N ARG A 696 1.67 -5.09 -0.14
CA ARG A 696 1.00 -6.13 0.65
C ARG A 696 -0.38 -5.71 1.17
N ALA A 697 -0.98 -4.70 0.54
CA ALA A 697 -2.35 -4.24 0.77
C ALA A 697 -3.33 -4.69 -0.33
N GLY A 698 -2.88 -5.63 -1.18
CA GLY A 698 -3.65 -6.24 -2.25
C GLY A 698 -3.04 -7.57 -2.68
N LEU A 699 -3.74 -8.29 -3.54
CA LEU A 699 -3.33 -9.61 -4.06
C LEU A 699 -2.73 -9.48 -5.47
N GLU A 700 -1.67 -10.25 -5.76
CA GLU A 700 -1.18 -10.37 -7.13
C GLU A 700 -2.24 -11.06 -7.99
N LYS A 701 -2.43 -10.63 -9.24
CA LYS A 701 -3.39 -11.25 -10.16
C LYS A 701 -2.68 -12.30 -11.01
N ASP A 702 -2.36 -13.43 -10.37
CA ASP A 702 -1.68 -14.57 -10.97
C ASP A 702 -2.62 -15.79 -11.06
N GLU A 703 -2.07 -16.96 -11.43
CA GLU A 703 -2.82 -18.21 -11.50
C GLU A 703 -3.43 -18.61 -10.15
N GLU A 704 -2.75 -18.31 -9.03
CA GLU A 704 -3.27 -18.60 -7.69
C GLU A 704 -4.42 -17.67 -7.32
N PHE A 705 -4.41 -16.40 -7.73
CA PHE A 705 -5.56 -15.51 -7.55
C PHE A 705 -6.83 -16.04 -8.23
N GLU A 706 -6.71 -16.51 -9.48
CA GLU A 706 -7.84 -17.10 -10.20
C GLU A 706 -8.33 -18.38 -9.51
N ARG A 707 -7.41 -19.22 -9.04
CA ARG A 707 -7.71 -20.45 -8.30
C ARG A 707 -8.44 -20.19 -6.98
N ILE A 708 -7.97 -19.24 -6.18
CA ILE A 708 -8.65 -18.85 -4.92
C ILE A 708 -10.01 -18.21 -5.23
N GLY A 709 -10.13 -17.50 -6.35
CA GLY A 709 -11.41 -17.06 -6.90
C GLY A 709 -12.39 -18.21 -7.12
N GLN A 710 -11.96 -19.27 -7.83
CA GLN A 710 -12.73 -20.50 -8.02
C GLN A 710 -13.16 -21.13 -6.69
N LEU A 711 -12.21 -21.27 -5.76
CA LEU A 711 -12.48 -21.85 -4.44
C LEU A 711 -13.53 -21.04 -3.66
N CYS A 712 -13.49 -19.71 -3.74
CA CYS A 712 -14.50 -18.85 -3.15
C CYS A 712 -15.86 -19.04 -3.81
N ALA A 713 -15.91 -19.11 -5.15
CA ALA A 713 -17.13 -19.36 -5.89
C ALA A 713 -17.74 -20.72 -5.51
N ASP A 714 -16.94 -21.79 -5.44
CA ASP A 714 -17.38 -23.13 -5.03
C ASP A 714 -18.01 -23.11 -3.62
N MET A 715 -17.35 -22.46 -2.67
CA MET A 715 -17.86 -22.37 -1.29
C MET A 715 -19.16 -21.56 -1.19
N LEU A 716 -19.32 -20.50 -1.99
CA LEU A 716 -20.57 -19.75 -2.07
C LEU A 716 -21.67 -20.53 -2.80
N PHE A 717 -21.34 -21.31 -3.82
CA PHE A 717 -22.29 -22.20 -4.53
C PHE A 717 -22.72 -23.40 -3.68
N GLU A 718 -21.86 -23.88 -2.80
CA GLU A 718 -22.22 -24.91 -1.83
C GLU A 718 -23.36 -24.41 -0.94
N HIS A 719 -23.35 -23.14 -0.53
CA HIS A 719 -24.48 -22.55 0.21
C HIS A 719 -25.78 -22.51 -0.60
N LEU A 720 -25.70 -22.16 -1.88
CA LEU A 720 -26.86 -22.23 -2.77
C LEU A 720 -27.44 -23.64 -2.82
N THR A 721 -26.58 -24.65 -2.96
CA THR A 721 -26.99 -26.06 -3.03
C THR A 721 -27.57 -26.55 -1.70
N ASP A 722 -26.96 -26.16 -0.58
CA ASP A 722 -27.48 -26.45 0.77
C ASP A 722 -28.86 -25.84 1.00
N GLU A 723 -29.09 -24.61 0.53
CA GLU A 723 -30.38 -23.94 0.67
C GLU A 723 -31.47 -24.57 -0.21
N ILE A 724 -31.14 -24.98 -1.44
CA ILE A 724 -32.06 -25.77 -2.28
C ILE A 724 -32.48 -27.03 -1.54
N LYS A 725 -31.50 -27.79 -1.06
CA LYS A 725 -31.76 -29.05 -0.34
C LYS A 725 -32.55 -28.83 0.95
N ARG A 726 -32.17 -27.83 1.75
CA ARG A 726 -32.85 -27.47 3.00
C ARG A 726 -34.31 -27.09 2.77
N ILE A 727 -34.62 -26.42 1.65
CA ILE A 727 -35.99 -26.06 1.31
C ILE A 727 -36.73 -27.29 0.76
N SER A 728 -36.15 -28.04 -0.19
CA SER A 728 -36.78 -29.20 -0.82
C SER A 728 -37.07 -30.35 0.14
N ASP A 729 -36.24 -30.54 1.17
CA ASP A 729 -36.37 -31.63 2.15
C ASP A 729 -37.43 -31.34 3.24
N LYS A 730 -38.03 -30.14 3.25
CA LYS A 730 -39.10 -29.81 4.20
C LYS A 730 -40.35 -30.67 3.94
N PRO A 731 -41.13 -30.98 5.00
CA PRO A 731 -42.45 -31.60 4.83
C PRO A 731 -43.29 -30.80 3.82
N GLY A 732 -43.87 -31.51 2.85
CA GLY A 732 -44.61 -30.87 1.74
C GLY A 732 -43.79 -30.62 0.47
N GLN A 733 -42.49 -30.95 0.46
CA GLN A 733 -41.57 -30.90 -0.70
C GLN A 733 -41.73 -29.65 -1.57
N PRO A 734 -41.39 -28.46 -1.05
CA PRO A 734 -41.63 -27.20 -1.74
C PRO A 734 -40.57 -26.93 -2.84
N LEU A 735 -40.62 -27.72 -3.92
CA LEU A 735 -39.65 -27.69 -5.01
C LEU A 735 -39.67 -26.36 -5.80
N SER A 736 -40.83 -25.76 -6.06
CA SER A 736 -40.94 -24.44 -6.72
C SER A 736 -40.38 -23.33 -5.84
N GLN A 737 -40.49 -23.45 -4.51
CA GLN A 737 -39.83 -22.52 -3.59
C GLN A 737 -38.31 -22.69 -3.62
N ALA A 738 -37.81 -23.94 -3.63
CA ALA A 738 -36.38 -24.22 -3.76
C ALA A 738 -35.82 -23.70 -5.09
N SER A 739 -36.58 -23.83 -6.18
CA SER A 739 -36.25 -23.30 -7.51
C SER A 739 -36.17 -21.77 -7.52
N SER A 740 -37.14 -21.10 -6.90
CA SER A 740 -37.16 -19.65 -6.73
C SER A 740 -35.96 -19.14 -5.91
N ALA A 741 -35.69 -19.81 -4.78
CA ALA A 741 -34.55 -19.53 -3.92
C ALA A 741 -33.21 -19.69 -4.65
N SER A 742 -33.05 -20.76 -5.42
CA SER A 742 -31.88 -21.03 -6.26
C SER A 742 -31.61 -19.86 -7.21
N SER A 743 -32.63 -19.45 -7.98
CA SER A 743 -32.55 -18.34 -8.92
C SER A 743 -32.22 -17.01 -8.22
N GLY A 744 -32.76 -16.77 -7.02
CA GLY A 744 -32.46 -15.59 -6.22
C GLY A 744 -30.99 -15.56 -5.77
N LEU A 745 -30.54 -16.62 -5.12
CA LEU A 745 -29.17 -16.75 -4.61
C LEU A 745 -28.13 -16.69 -5.73
N TYR A 746 -28.38 -17.36 -6.85
CA TYR A 746 -27.51 -17.29 -8.04
C TYR A 746 -27.35 -15.86 -8.53
N ARG A 747 -28.46 -15.11 -8.62
CA ARG A 747 -28.43 -13.69 -9.01
C ARG A 747 -27.64 -12.84 -8.02
N ASN A 748 -27.68 -13.13 -6.72
CA ASN A 748 -26.86 -12.44 -5.74
C ASN A 748 -25.36 -12.69 -5.96
N ILE A 749 -24.95 -13.93 -6.21
CA ILE A 749 -23.56 -14.30 -6.50
C ILE A 749 -23.08 -13.61 -7.78
N LEU A 750 -23.85 -13.73 -8.87
CA LEU A 750 -23.51 -13.16 -10.17
C LEU A 750 -23.36 -11.63 -10.13
N LYS A 751 -24.24 -10.94 -9.39
CA LYS A 751 -24.16 -9.48 -9.20
C LYS A 751 -22.92 -9.01 -8.43
N ALA A 752 -22.33 -9.89 -7.61
CA ALA A 752 -21.14 -9.59 -6.83
C ALA A 752 -19.83 -9.84 -7.58
N THR A 753 -19.89 -10.51 -8.74
CA THR A 753 -18.73 -10.88 -9.54
C THR A 753 -18.25 -9.74 -10.44
N ASN A 754 -16.92 -9.52 -10.51
CA ASN A 754 -16.32 -8.42 -11.26
C ASN A 754 -15.46 -8.84 -12.47
N ALA A 755 -15.27 -10.13 -12.74
CA ALA A 755 -14.40 -10.64 -13.81
C ALA A 755 -15.18 -11.50 -14.83
N GLY A 756 -14.80 -11.38 -16.11
CA GLY A 756 -15.43 -12.14 -17.20
C GLY A 756 -15.19 -13.64 -17.11
N SER A 757 -13.96 -14.07 -16.78
CA SER A 757 -13.60 -15.47 -16.51
C SER A 757 -14.39 -16.05 -15.33
N ALA A 758 -14.52 -15.28 -14.25
CA ALA A 758 -15.28 -15.66 -13.07
C ALA A 758 -16.78 -15.88 -13.38
N THR A 759 -17.35 -15.04 -14.24
CA THR A 759 -18.76 -15.14 -14.66
C THR A 759 -19.04 -16.47 -15.36
N GLN A 760 -18.19 -16.85 -16.33
CA GLN A 760 -18.32 -18.12 -17.06
C GLN A 760 -18.24 -19.33 -16.13
N TYR A 761 -17.33 -19.30 -15.16
CA TYR A 761 -17.20 -20.39 -14.18
C TYR A 761 -18.43 -20.51 -13.28
N ILE A 762 -18.91 -19.38 -12.74
CA ILE A 762 -20.13 -19.30 -11.93
C ILE A 762 -21.37 -19.75 -12.70
N GLU A 763 -21.49 -19.36 -13.97
CA GLU A 763 -22.55 -19.84 -14.86
C GLU A 763 -22.48 -21.36 -14.99
N SER A 764 -21.30 -21.94 -15.23
CA SER A 764 -21.14 -23.40 -15.35
C SER A 764 -21.58 -24.17 -14.10
N LEU A 765 -21.22 -23.68 -12.90
CA LEU A 765 -21.67 -24.27 -11.63
C LEU A 765 -23.19 -24.24 -11.47
N TYR A 766 -23.85 -23.18 -11.95
CA TYR A 766 -25.30 -23.06 -11.88
C TYR A 766 -26.02 -23.96 -12.89
N LEU A 767 -25.46 -24.14 -14.10
CA LEU A 767 -26.03 -25.02 -15.11
C LEU A 767 -26.11 -26.48 -14.64
N ASP A 768 -25.14 -26.91 -13.83
CA ASP A 768 -25.09 -28.26 -13.25
C ASP A 768 -25.94 -28.40 -11.96
N SER A 769 -26.43 -27.30 -11.39
CA SER A 769 -27.20 -27.30 -10.15
C SER A 769 -28.67 -27.69 -10.37
N PRO A 770 -29.26 -28.61 -9.56
CA PRO A 770 -30.65 -29.03 -9.68
C PRO A 770 -31.60 -27.92 -9.19
N SER A 771 -31.91 -26.99 -10.10
CA SER A 771 -32.61 -25.74 -9.80
C SER A 771 -33.97 -25.63 -10.47
N ILE A 772 -34.27 -26.47 -11.48
CA ILE A 772 -35.48 -26.37 -12.29
C ILE A 772 -36.47 -27.45 -11.87
N VAL A 773 -37.72 -27.09 -11.57
CA VAL A 773 -38.76 -28.09 -11.30
C VAL A 773 -39.23 -28.71 -12.61
N ILE A 774 -39.25 -30.04 -12.68
CA ILE A 774 -39.95 -30.79 -13.73
C ILE A 774 -41.02 -31.69 -13.11
N GLU A 775 -42.16 -31.76 -13.77
CA GLU A 775 -43.31 -32.55 -13.39
C GLU A 775 -43.61 -33.57 -14.50
N LYS A 776 -43.64 -34.86 -14.17
CA LYS A 776 -43.92 -35.95 -15.11
C LYS A 776 -45.09 -36.80 -14.61
N LEU A 777 -46.03 -37.09 -15.49
CA LEU A 777 -47.06 -38.09 -15.25
C LEU A 777 -46.47 -39.48 -15.48
N ASN A 778 -46.56 -40.38 -14.49
CA ASN A 778 -46.09 -41.75 -14.64
C ASN A 778 -47.15 -42.60 -15.33
N ASP A 779 -46.81 -43.23 -16.46
CA ASP A 779 -47.70 -44.12 -17.23
C ASP A 779 -47.75 -45.57 -16.72
N GLU A 780 -47.04 -45.90 -15.62
CA GLU A 780 -46.94 -47.27 -15.14
C GLU A 780 -48.15 -47.72 -14.30
N LEU A 781 -49.09 -48.38 -14.98
CA LEU A 781 -49.89 -49.55 -14.55
C LEU A 781 -49.97 -49.84 -13.03
N SER A 782 -50.41 -48.88 -12.24
CA SER A 782 -51.01 -49.12 -10.93
C SER A 782 -52.02 -48.02 -10.64
N SER A 783 -53.14 -48.45 -10.06
CA SER A 783 -54.43 -47.78 -9.81
C SER A 783 -54.46 -46.38 -9.16
N ASN A 784 -53.36 -45.63 -9.11
CA ASN A 784 -53.32 -44.25 -8.65
C ASN A 784 -52.35 -43.45 -9.53
N ASN A 785 -52.82 -42.84 -10.63
CA ASN A 785 -52.08 -41.88 -11.48
C ASN A 785 -51.22 -40.93 -10.64
N LYS A 786 -49.97 -41.31 -10.35
CA LYS A 786 -49.06 -40.57 -9.48
C LYS A 786 -48.18 -39.70 -10.37
N THR A 787 -48.27 -38.41 -10.17
CA THR A 787 -47.34 -37.46 -10.75
C THR A 787 -46.02 -37.54 -9.97
N SER A 788 -44.90 -37.51 -10.68
CA SER A 788 -43.58 -37.31 -10.09
C SER A 788 -43.13 -35.86 -10.31
N ARG A 789 -42.59 -35.22 -9.26
CA ARG A 789 -41.91 -33.93 -9.37
C ARG A 789 -40.48 -34.09 -8.87
N SER A 790 -39.53 -33.46 -9.57
CA SER A 790 -38.13 -33.43 -9.16
C SER A 790 -37.49 -32.12 -9.57
N LEU A 791 -36.39 -31.78 -8.89
CA LEU A 791 -35.48 -30.73 -9.35
C LEU A 791 -34.48 -31.35 -10.32
N VAL A 792 -34.29 -30.70 -11.46
CA VAL A 792 -33.34 -31.08 -12.50
C VAL A 792 -32.39 -29.93 -12.81
N SER A 793 -31.19 -30.26 -13.28
CA SER A 793 -30.23 -29.27 -13.74
C SER A 793 -30.60 -28.70 -15.11
N HIS A 794 -29.88 -27.68 -15.59
CA HIS A 794 -30.03 -27.26 -16.97
C HIS A 794 -29.65 -28.38 -17.95
N VAL A 795 -28.55 -29.09 -17.65
CA VAL A 795 -28.03 -30.17 -18.50
C VAL A 795 -29.08 -31.27 -18.65
N ASP A 796 -29.76 -31.62 -17.55
CA ASP A 796 -30.87 -32.58 -17.56
C ASP A 796 -32.05 -32.07 -18.40
N LEU A 797 -32.46 -30.80 -18.22
CA LEU A 797 -33.53 -30.21 -19.01
C LEU A 797 -33.17 -30.18 -20.51
N GLN A 798 -31.92 -29.89 -20.86
CA GLN A 798 -31.43 -29.90 -22.24
C GLN A 798 -31.49 -31.29 -22.89
N ALA A 799 -31.43 -32.35 -22.08
CA ALA A 799 -31.57 -33.73 -22.54
C ALA A 799 -33.03 -34.11 -22.83
N GLU A 800 -34.01 -33.43 -22.23
CA GLU A 800 -35.44 -33.64 -22.54
C GLU A 800 -35.72 -33.31 -24.02
N THR A 801 -36.44 -34.19 -24.71
CA THR A 801 -36.75 -33.96 -26.13
C THR A 801 -37.85 -32.92 -26.30
N GLU A 802 -38.80 -32.91 -25.37
CA GLU A 802 -39.92 -31.97 -25.32
C GLU A 802 -40.45 -31.79 -23.90
N PHE A 803 -41.03 -30.63 -23.63
CA PHE A 803 -41.76 -30.36 -22.39
C PHE A 803 -42.80 -29.25 -22.61
N TRP A 804 -43.66 -29.05 -21.62
CA TRP A 804 -44.69 -28.02 -21.60
C TRP A 804 -44.38 -26.94 -20.58
N THR A 805 -44.80 -25.71 -20.85
CA THR A 805 -44.89 -24.62 -19.87
C THR A 805 -46.31 -24.09 -19.90
N VAL A 806 -46.90 -23.83 -18.74
CA VAL A 806 -48.30 -23.43 -18.65
C VAL A 806 -48.43 -22.15 -17.84
N GLU A 807 -49.08 -21.16 -18.43
CA GLU A 807 -49.55 -19.97 -17.74
C GLU A 807 -51.07 -20.05 -17.61
N SER A 808 -51.58 -20.14 -16.39
CA SER A 808 -53.02 -20.13 -16.14
C SER A 808 -53.33 -19.56 -14.76
N ARG A 809 -54.56 -19.03 -14.60
CA ARG A 809 -55.04 -18.63 -13.26
C ARG A 809 -55.09 -19.80 -12.29
N LEU A 810 -55.26 -21.01 -12.81
CA LEU A 810 -55.26 -22.22 -12.02
C LEU A 810 -53.88 -22.47 -11.40
N VAL A 811 -52.80 -22.31 -12.19
CA VAL A 811 -51.41 -22.42 -11.70
C VAL A 811 -51.11 -21.32 -10.66
N ASP A 812 -51.52 -20.08 -10.91
CA ASP A 812 -51.36 -18.98 -9.94
C ASP A 812 -52.11 -19.26 -8.61
N SER A 813 -53.33 -19.79 -8.71
CA SER A 813 -54.15 -20.16 -7.54
C SER A 813 -53.59 -21.37 -6.81
N LEU A 814 -53.03 -22.34 -7.55
CA LEU A 814 -52.35 -23.51 -6.98
C LEU A 814 -51.15 -23.11 -6.13
N GLY A 815 -50.40 -22.07 -6.53
CA GLY A 815 -49.32 -21.51 -5.70
C GLY A 815 -49.84 -20.95 -4.37
N THR A 816 -51.00 -20.30 -4.38
CA THR A 816 -51.64 -19.77 -3.16
C THR A 816 -52.17 -20.91 -2.28
N ILE A 817 -52.89 -21.88 -2.86
CA ILE A 817 -53.41 -23.05 -2.15
C ILE A 817 -52.26 -23.88 -1.56
N SER A 818 -51.18 -24.08 -2.31
CA SER A 818 -50.00 -24.82 -1.85
C SER A 818 -49.36 -24.13 -0.64
N ARG A 819 -49.34 -22.79 -0.63
CA ARG A 819 -48.85 -22.01 0.51
C ARG A 819 -49.75 -22.19 1.73
N ASP A 820 -51.07 -22.09 1.56
CA ASP A 820 -52.04 -22.22 2.66
C ASP A 820 -52.07 -23.63 3.26
N LEU A 821 -51.85 -24.67 2.43
CA LEU A 821 -51.81 -26.07 2.87
C LEU A 821 -50.45 -26.49 3.44
N GLY A 822 -49.40 -25.67 3.26
CA GLY A 822 -48.03 -26.03 3.64
C GLY A 822 -47.46 -27.22 2.87
N ARG A 823 -48.04 -27.57 1.71
CA ARG A 823 -47.60 -28.64 0.81
C ARG A 823 -47.69 -28.14 -0.61
N GLU A 824 -46.64 -28.38 -1.38
CA GLU A 824 -46.66 -28.03 -2.80
C GLU A 824 -47.45 -29.07 -3.61
N LEU A 825 -48.43 -28.58 -4.37
CA LEU A 825 -49.26 -29.40 -5.24
C LEU A 825 -48.77 -29.28 -6.69
N SER A 826 -48.69 -30.41 -7.38
CA SER A 826 -48.45 -30.43 -8.82
C SER A 826 -49.73 -30.05 -9.59
N LEU A 827 -49.57 -29.48 -10.80
CA LEU A 827 -50.73 -29.15 -11.64
C LEU A 827 -51.48 -30.45 -12.00
N ASN A 828 -50.76 -31.48 -12.44
CA ASN A 828 -51.35 -32.75 -12.83
C ASN A 828 -51.94 -33.52 -11.64
N GLU A 829 -51.33 -33.51 -10.46
CA GLU A 829 -51.92 -34.10 -9.24
C GLU A 829 -53.27 -33.46 -8.94
N PHE A 830 -53.34 -32.13 -9.01
CA PHE A 830 -54.58 -31.40 -8.77
C PHE A 830 -55.65 -31.74 -9.82
N ILE A 831 -55.30 -31.74 -11.11
CA ILE A 831 -56.22 -32.07 -12.20
C ILE A 831 -56.68 -33.54 -12.10
N VAL A 832 -55.79 -34.49 -11.82
CA VAL A 832 -56.12 -35.91 -11.66
C VAL A 832 -57.07 -36.14 -10.48
N ALA A 833 -56.83 -35.46 -9.35
CA ALA A 833 -57.64 -35.65 -8.14
C ALA A 833 -59.05 -35.05 -8.28
N LEU A 834 -59.19 -33.87 -8.89
CA LEU A 834 -60.46 -33.13 -8.92
C LEU A 834 -61.22 -33.25 -10.24
N ALA A 835 -60.51 -33.47 -11.35
CA ALA A 835 -61.07 -33.44 -12.70
C ALA A 835 -60.43 -34.52 -13.61
N PRO A 836 -60.44 -35.82 -13.23
CA PRO A 836 -59.72 -36.88 -13.96
C PRO A 836 -60.18 -37.07 -15.41
N GLY A 837 -61.39 -36.61 -15.76
CA GLY A 837 -61.92 -36.63 -17.13
C GLY A 837 -61.30 -35.61 -18.08
N TYR A 838 -60.60 -34.58 -17.57
CA TYR A 838 -60.01 -33.49 -18.34
C TYR A 838 -58.54 -33.79 -18.70
N LYS A 839 -58.32 -34.82 -19.52
CA LYS A 839 -56.96 -35.24 -19.93
C LYS A 839 -56.23 -34.17 -20.75
N GLU A 840 -56.97 -33.30 -21.43
CA GLU A 840 -56.44 -32.18 -22.22
C GLU A 840 -55.79 -31.07 -21.38
N LEU A 841 -56.04 -31.06 -20.06
CA LEU A 841 -55.41 -30.15 -19.09
C LEU A 841 -54.20 -30.77 -18.38
N GLN A 842 -53.90 -32.04 -18.68
CA GLN A 842 -52.76 -32.77 -18.13
C GLN A 842 -51.56 -32.61 -19.07
N PHE A 843 -50.49 -32.00 -18.58
CA PHE A 843 -49.29 -31.67 -19.36
C PHE A 843 -48.08 -32.42 -18.80
N THR A 844 -47.39 -33.18 -19.65
CA THR A 844 -46.20 -33.96 -19.25
C THR A 844 -45.21 -34.07 -20.41
N PRO A 845 -43.89 -33.97 -20.17
CA PRO A 845 -43.27 -33.33 -19.00
C PRO A 845 -43.68 -31.85 -18.90
N LEU A 846 -43.80 -31.29 -17.70
CA LEU A 846 -44.19 -29.89 -17.44
C LEU A 846 -43.12 -29.18 -16.61
N VAL A 847 -42.76 -27.97 -17.01
CA VAL A 847 -41.90 -27.05 -16.26
C VAL A 847 -42.76 -25.89 -15.76
N PRO A 848 -43.21 -25.91 -14.49
CA PRO A 848 -44.16 -24.92 -13.97
C PRO A 848 -43.52 -23.52 -13.78
N ASP A 849 -42.25 -23.45 -13.38
CA ASP A 849 -41.55 -22.20 -13.04
C ASP A 849 -40.67 -21.66 -14.18
N ALA A 850 -41.04 -21.94 -15.43
CA ALA A 850 -40.23 -21.63 -16.62
C ALA A 850 -39.83 -20.15 -16.76
N HIS A 851 -40.62 -19.24 -16.18
CA HIS A 851 -40.33 -17.81 -16.16
C HIS A 851 -39.01 -17.45 -15.43
N LEU A 852 -38.53 -18.29 -14.50
CA LEU A 852 -37.24 -18.12 -13.82
C LEU A 852 -36.05 -18.54 -14.69
N PHE A 853 -36.30 -19.31 -15.76
CA PHE A 853 -35.29 -19.98 -16.58
C PHE A 853 -35.47 -19.69 -18.08
N SER A 854 -36.04 -18.54 -18.43
CA SER A 854 -36.39 -18.22 -19.81
C SER A 854 -35.19 -18.25 -20.77
N GLU A 855 -34.03 -17.74 -20.34
CA GLU A 855 -32.80 -17.72 -21.15
C GLU A 855 -32.29 -19.15 -21.42
N VAL A 856 -32.27 -19.96 -20.37
CA VAL A 856 -31.87 -21.37 -20.36
C VAL A 856 -32.75 -22.20 -21.31
N ILE A 857 -34.07 -21.98 -21.27
CA ILE A 857 -35.04 -22.63 -22.16
C ILE A 857 -34.85 -22.17 -23.60
N LEU A 858 -34.75 -20.86 -23.86
CA LEU A 858 -34.62 -20.32 -25.22
C LEU A 858 -33.34 -20.78 -25.93
N ASN A 859 -32.26 -20.99 -25.18
CA ASN A 859 -30.97 -21.46 -25.69
C ASN A 859 -31.00 -22.95 -26.09
N SER A 860 -31.79 -23.77 -25.40
CA SER A 860 -31.82 -25.22 -25.59
C SER A 860 -33.03 -25.73 -26.39
N HIS A 861 -34.15 -25.01 -26.33
CA HIS A 861 -35.44 -25.40 -26.87
C HIS A 861 -36.10 -24.27 -27.66
N ARG A 862 -37.00 -24.67 -28.56
CA ARG A 862 -37.87 -23.75 -29.29
C ARG A 862 -39.34 -24.12 -29.08
N PRO A 863 -40.25 -23.13 -29.10
CA PRO A 863 -41.68 -23.41 -29.05
C PRO A 863 -42.14 -24.09 -30.35
N GLU A 864 -42.86 -25.21 -30.22
CA GLU A 864 -43.50 -25.93 -31.33
C GLU A 864 -44.99 -25.56 -31.44
N LEU A 865 -45.69 -25.53 -30.31
CA LEU A 865 -47.13 -25.39 -30.25
C LEU A 865 -47.55 -24.51 -29.06
N ALA A 866 -48.32 -23.46 -29.31
CA ALA A 866 -49.01 -22.67 -28.29
C ALA A 866 -50.51 -22.99 -28.31
N LYS A 867 -51.02 -23.56 -27.22
CA LYS A 867 -52.44 -23.86 -26.99
C LYS A 867 -53.05 -22.77 -26.12
N PHE A 868 -54.10 -22.13 -26.62
CA PHE A 868 -54.91 -21.18 -25.85
C PHE A 868 -56.25 -21.83 -25.51
N SER A 869 -56.68 -21.78 -24.25
CA SER A 869 -58.03 -22.19 -23.88
C SER A 869 -58.72 -21.12 -23.07
N ARG A 870 -59.82 -20.58 -23.60
CA ARG A 870 -60.68 -19.62 -22.89
C ARG A 870 -61.54 -20.28 -21.86
N GLN A 871 -62.04 -21.49 -22.16
CA GLN A 871 -62.81 -22.26 -21.20
C GLN A 871 -62.02 -22.42 -19.89
N HIS A 872 -60.71 -22.65 -20.00
CA HIS A 872 -59.83 -22.90 -18.85
C HIS A 872 -58.91 -21.72 -18.49
N GLN A 873 -59.03 -20.58 -19.18
CA GLN A 873 -58.20 -19.38 -18.99
C GLN A 873 -56.69 -19.68 -18.89
N GLN A 874 -56.18 -20.45 -19.86
CA GLN A 874 -54.80 -20.93 -19.87
C GLN A 874 -54.12 -20.77 -21.22
N THR A 875 -52.81 -20.57 -21.17
CA THR A 875 -51.87 -20.63 -22.29
C THR A 875 -50.84 -21.70 -22.00
N ALA A 876 -50.76 -22.74 -22.83
CA ALA A 876 -49.77 -23.81 -22.69
C ALA A 876 -48.86 -23.85 -23.92
N ILE A 877 -47.55 -23.82 -23.71
CA ILE A 877 -46.55 -23.85 -24.77
C ILE A 877 -45.80 -25.17 -24.70
N LYS A 878 -45.78 -25.89 -25.82
CA LYS A 878 -44.92 -27.07 -26.01
C LYS A 878 -43.58 -26.62 -26.57
N TRP A 879 -42.52 -26.98 -25.88
CA TRP A 879 -41.14 -26.75 -26.25
C TRP A 879 -40.54 -28.04 -26.77
N ILE A 880 -39.78 -27.94 -27.85
CA ILE A 880 -39.02 -29.06 -28.41
C ILE A 880 -37.55 -28.67 -28.50
N ARG A 881 -36.66 -29.65 -28.32
CA ARG A 881 -35.22 -29.43 -28.37
C ARG A 881 -34.80 -28.83 -29.71
N ARG A 882 -33.96 -27.79 -29.67
CA ARG A 882 -33.42 -27.18 -30.90
C ARG A 882 -32.48 -28.16 -31.62
N THR A 883 -32.60 -28.22 -32.94
CA THR A 883 -31.69 -28.94 -33.84
C THR A 883 -30.82 -27.94 -34.62
N SER A 884 -29.69 -28.39 -35.17
CA SER A 884 -28.79 -27.55 -35.98
C SER A 884 -29.43 -26.95 -37.24
N ASN A 885 -30.59 -27.49 -37.69
CA ASN A 885 -31.34 -27.01 -38.85
C ASN A 885 -32.41 -25.95 -38.51
N ASP A 886 -32.69 -25.69 -37.22
CA ASP A 886 -33.72 -24.73 -36.80
C ASP A 886 -33.28 -23.25 -36.95
N ILE A 887 -32.12 -23.00 -37.56
CA ILE A 887 -31.47 -21.69 -37.76
C ILE A 887 -32.18 -20.84 -38.86
N ASN A 888 -33.20 -21.38 -39.54
CA ASN A 888 -33.73 -20.76 -40.76
C ASN A 888 -34.26 -19.32 -40.59
N PHE A 889 -34.74 -18.93 -39.40
CA PHE A 889 -35.23 -17.57 -39.12
C PHE A 889 -34.37 -16.73 -38.18
N SER A 890 -33.33 -17.30 -37.56
CA SER A 890 -32.54 -16.57 -36.57
C SER A 890 -31.35 -15.85 -37.22
N ILE A 891 -31.07 -14.60 -36.85
CA ILE A 891 -29.90 -13.85 -37.34
C ILE A 891 -28.80 -13.90 -36.28
N ASN A 892 -27.70 -14.59 -36.59
CA ASN A 892 -26.49 -14.54 -35.78
C ASN A 892 -25.64 -13.34 -36.22
N VAL A 893 -25.64 -12.29 -35.40
CA VAL A 893 -24.97 -11.03 -35.71
C VAL A 893 -23.46 -11.16 -35.67
N ILE A 894 -22.91 -12.03 -34.80
CA ILE A 894 -21.45 -12.24 -34.71
C ILE A 894 -20.92 -12.87 -35.99
N ASN A 895 -21.64 -13.83 -36.57
CA ASN A 895 -21.26 -14.45 -37.83
C ASN A 895 -21.33 -13.49 -39.04
N LEU A 896 -21.87 -12.29 -38.88
CA LEU A 896 -21.85 -11.25 -39.91
C LEU A 896 -20.56 -10.43 -39.91
N LEU A 897 -19.77 -10.48 -38.83
CA LEU A 897 -18.57 -9.67 -38.60
C LEU A 897 -17.31 -10.54 -38.54
N SER A 898 -16.15 -10.02 -38.95
CA SER A 898 -14.87 -10.71 -38.75
C SER A 898 -14.33 -10.56 -37.33
N GLU A 899 -13.54 -11.52 -36.87
CA GLU A 899 -12.91 -11.50 -35.54
C GLU A 899 -12.02 -10.28 -35.30
N ASN A 900 -11.36 -9.76 -36.35
CA ASN A 900 -10.49 -8.59 -36.27
C ASN A 900 -11.33 -7.31 -36.09
N PHE A 901 -12.39 -7.15 -36.88
CA PHE A 901 -13.27 -6.00 -36.77
C PHE A 901 -13.99 -5.92 -35.43
N VAL A 902 -14.40 -7.09 -34.91
CA VAL A 902 -14.98 -7.25 -33.57
C VAL A 902 -14.04 -6.75 -32.48
N LYS A 903 -12.74 -7.10 -32.54
CA LYS A 903 -11.72 -6.64 -31.58
C LYS A 903 -11.48 -5.14 -31.67
N ASP A 904 -11.38 -4.61 -32.88
CA ASP A 904 -11.03 -3.21 -33.13
C ASP A 904 -12.16 -2.23 -32.77
N ILE A 905 -13.43 -2.58 -33.02
CA ILE A 905 -14.58 -1.73 -32.67
C ILE A 905 -14.90 -1.75 -31.18
N ALA A 906 -14.76 -2.90 -30.52
CA ALA A 906 -14.97 -3.01 -29.08
C ALA A 906 -14.06 -2.03 -28.33
N ILE A 907 -12.80 -1.91 -28.76
CA ILE A 907 -11.78 -1.04 -28.18
C ILE A 907 -11.96 0.44 -28.61
N ASN A 908 -12.18 0.73 -29.90
CA ASN A 908 -12.08 2.11 -30.40
C ASN A 908 -13.40 2.89 -30.50
N TYR A 909 -14.56 2.22 -30.63
CA TYR A 909 -15.85 2.89 -30.88
C TYR A 909 -16.83 2.72 -29.74
N ILE A 910 -16.84 1.55 -29.08
CA ILE A 910 -17.78 1.25 -28.00
C ILE A 910 -17.25 1.67 -26.62
N TYR A 911 -15.93 1.68 -26.41
CA TYR A 911 -15.33 2.15 -25.14
C TYR A 911 -15.29 3.68 -25.01
N THR A 912 -15.16 4.40 -26.12
CA THR A 912 -15.09 5.87 -26.19
C THR A 912 -16.45 6.56 -26.02
N ASP A 913 -17.57 5.88 -26.28
CA ASP A 913 -18.92 6.44 -26.19
C ASP A 913 -19.77 5.75 -25.10
N GLN A 914 -19.39 5.97 -23.83
CA GLN A 914 -20.05 5.38 -22.66
C GLN A 914 -21.55 5.74 -22.54
N GLU A 915 -21.96 6.89 -23.07
CA GLU A 915 -23.37 7.33 -23.07
C GLU A 915 -24.25 6.44 -23.97
N ARG A 916 -23.72 5.94 -25.09
CA ARG A 916 -24.45 4.99 -25.96
C ARG A 916 -24.60 3.61 -25.35
N ARG A 917 -23.58 3.10 -24.63
CA ARG A 917 -23.68 1.83 -23.87
C ARG A 917 -24.84 1.86 -22.88
N LYS A 918 -25.04 2.98 -22.18
CA LYS A 918 -26.12 3.13 -21.18
C LYS A 918 -27.52 3.26 -21.79
N ARG A 919 -27.64 3.58 -23.08
CA ARG A 919 -28.92 3.90 -23.74
C ARG A 919 -29.39 2.86 -24.76
N ASN A 920 -28.53 1.95 -25.24
CA ASN A 920 -28.89 0.96 -26.26
C ASN A 920 -28.50 -0.49 -25.85
N PRO A 921 -29.47 -1.34 -25.49
CA PRO A 921 -29.27 -2.73 -25.05
C PRO A 921 -28.57 -3.65 -26.07
N PHE A 922 -28.61 -3.31 -27.36
CA PHE A 922 -27.89 -4.06 -28.40
C PHE A 922 -26.39 -4.11 -28.11
N PHE A 923 -25.79 -2.96 -27.82
CA PHE A 923 -24.35 -2.85 -27.67
C PHE A 923 -23.87 -3.50 -26.37
N GLU A 924 -24.64 -3.40 -25.29
CA GLU A 924 -24.34 -4.08 -24.03
C GLU A 924 -24.34 -5.62 -24.21
N ASN A 925 -25.38 -6.16 -24.85
CA ASN A 925 -25.48 -7.60 -25.12
C ASN A 925 -24.46 -8.08 -26.15
N LEU A 926 -24.18 -7.28 -27.18
CA LEU A 926 -23.12 -7.59 -28.14
C LEU A 926 -21.76 -7.65 -27.44
N ILE A 927 -21.41 -6.69 -26.59
CA ILE A 927 -20.16 -6.73 -25.82
C ILE A 927 -20.10 -7.96 -24.91
N LYS A 928 -21.22 -8.29 -24.22
CA LYS A 928 -21.30 -9.49 -23.38
C LYS A 928 -21.00 -10.73 -24.21
N ALA A 929 -21.70 -10.92 -25.34
CA ALA A 929 -21.52 -12.05 -26.24
C ALA A 929 -20.11 -12.11 -26.85
N LEU A 930 -19.50 -10.97 -27.17
CA LEU A 930 -18.12 -10.89 -27.65
C LEU A 930 -17.10 -11.29 -26.58
N ASN A 931 -17.33 -10.90 -25.33
CA ASN A 931 -16.48 -11.28 -24.21
C ASN A 931 -16.64 -12.76 -23.84
N SER A 932 -17.86 -13.30 -23.90
CA SER A 932 -18.18 -14.69 -23.56
C SER A 932 -17.95 -15.66 -24.73
N LYS A 933 -17.69 -15.16 -25.95
CA LYS A 933 -17.68 -15.92 -27.22
C LYS A 933 -19.00 -16.65 -27.49
N GLU A 934 -20.10 -16.14 -26.98
CA GLU A 934 -21.42 -16.71 -27.18
C GLU A 934 -22.00 -16.33 -28.56
N LEU A 935 -22.91 -17.16 -29.08
CA LEU A 935 -23.62 -16.84 -30.31
C LEU A 935 -24.63 -15.72 -30.02
N PHE A 936 -24.44 -14.52 -30.59
CA PHE A 936 -25.41 -13.45 -30.49
C PHE A 936 -26.49 -13.61 -31.56
N VAL A 937 -27.49 -14.41 -31.22
CA VAL A 937 -28.60 -14.76 -32.08
C VAL A 937 -29.80 -13.89 -31.73
N ILE A 938 -30.49 -13.37 -32.76
CA ILE A 938 -31.85 -12.84 -32.62
C ILE A 938 -32.79 -14.04 -32.86
N PRO A 939 -33.29 -14.72 -31.81
CA PRO A 939 -34.09 -15.94 -31.98
C PRO A 939 -35.48 -15.58 -32.50
N MET A 940 -35.93 -16.31 -33.51
CA MET A 940 -37.28 -16.16 -34.06
C MET A 940 -37.83 -17.51 -34.45
N ASP A 941 -38.81 -17.96 -33.68
CA ASP A 941 -39.43 -19.27 -33.87
C ASP A 941 -40.86 -19.09 -34.42
N ILE A 942 -41.19 -19.89 -35.42
CA ILE A 942 -42.56 -20.03 -35.94
C ILE A 942 -43.26 -21.09 -35.09
N VAL A 943 -44.35 -20.71 -34.44
CA VAL A 943 -45.09 -21.56 -33.49
C VAL A 943 -46.46 -21.88 -34.05
N LYS A 944 -46.85 -23.15 -34.01
CA LYS A 944 -48.21 -23.55 -34.32
C LYS A 944 -49.15 -23.05 -33.22
N ILE A 945 -50.29 -22.47 -33.56
CA ILE A 945 -51.28 -22.02 -32.58
C ILE A 945 -52.52 -22.90 -32.67
N SER A 946 -53.07 -23.33 -31.53
CA SER A 946 -54.37 -24.02 -31.45
C SER A 946 -55.19 -23.56 -30.23
N GLY A 947 -56.51 -23.79 -30.20
CA GLY A 947 -57.36 -23.38 -29.07
C GLY A 947 -58.88 -23.45 -29.31
N ASP A 948 -59.66 -23.21 -28.26
CA ASP A 948 -61.13 -23.41 -28.20
C ASP A 948 -61.98 -22.12 -28.34
N ASP A 949 -61.35 -20.96 -28.43
CA ASP A 949 -62.04 -19.68 -28.42
C ASP A 949 -62.23 -19.08 -29.83
N ASN A 950 -63.39 -18.48 -30.10
CA ASN A 950 -63.68 -17.86 -31.39
C ASN A 950 -62.80 -16.63 -31.67
N GLN A 951 -62.34 -15.91 -30.64
CA GLN A 951 -61.29 -14.90 -30.83
C GLN A 951 -59.91 -15.53 -30.95
N VAL A 952 -59.64 -16.72 -30.41
CA VAL A 952 -58.45 -17.52 -30.78
C VAL A 952 -58.53 -17.99 -32.22
N GLN A 953 -59.70 -18.26 -32.80
CA GLN A 953 -59.85 -18.47 -34.24
C GLN A 953 -59.63 -17.18 -35.03
N MET A 954 -60.02 -16.00 -34.52
CA MET A 954 -59.66 -14.71 -35.12
C MET A 954 -58.17 -14.40 -34.97
N VAL A 955 -57.57 -14.65 -33.81
CA VAL A 955 -56.15 -14.50 -33.50
C VAL A 955 -55.35 -15.52 -34.29
N GLN A 956 -55.82 -16.75 -34.46
CA GLN A 956 -55.26 -17.73 -35.39
C GLN A 956 -55.42 -17.22 -36.81
N ASN A 957 -56.57 -16.76 -37.27
CA ASN A 957 -56.70 -16.26 -38.65
C ASN A 957 -55.84 -15.00 -38.90
N ARG A 958 -55.64 -14.14 -37.89
CA ARG A 958 -54.81 -12.91 -37.91
C ARG A 958 -53.31 -13.18 -37.77
N ILE A 959 -52.92 -14.09 -36.87
CA ILE A 959 -51.52 -14.53 -36.66
C ILE A 959 -51.10 -15.49 -37.77
N THR A 960 -51.99 -16.36 -38.27
CA THR A 960 -51.72 -17.25 -39.42
C THR A 960 -51.56 -16.46 -40.72
N THR A 961 -52.10 -15.23 -40.83
CA THR A 961 -51.73 -14.35 -41.95
C THR A 961 -50.33 -13.74 -41.78
N MET A 962 -49.85 -13.59 -40.54
CA MET A 962 -48.56 -12.98 -40.22
C MET A 962 -47.41 -13.97 -39.99
N ILE A 963 -47.61 -15.20 -39.52
CA ILE A 963 -46.54 -16.12 -39.07
C ILE A 963 -46.54 -17.44 -39.86
N LYS A 964 -47.42 -17.58 -40.86
CA LYS A 964 -47.43 -18.74 -41.76
C LYS A 964 -46.29 -18.67 -42.77
N GLN A 965 -45.82 -19.83 -43.19
CA GLN A 965 -44.88 -19.96 -44.29
C GLN A 965 -45.42 -19.26 -45.57
N GLY A 966 -44.70 -18.26 -46.09
CA GLY A 966 -45.11 -17.36 -47.18
C GLY A 966 -45.85 -16.08 -46.74
N SER A 967 -45.96 -15.81 -45.44
CA SER A 967 -46.61 -14.59 -44.90
C SER A 967 -45.83 -13.31 -45.19
N ASP A 968 -46.50 -12.16 -45.08
CA ASP A 968 -45.85 -10.87 -45.32
C ASP A 968 -44.84 -10.49 -44.23
N LEU A 969 -44.97 -11.02 -43.00
CA LEU A 969 -43.95 -10.86 -41.95
C LEU A 969 -42.72 -11.72 -42.22
N GLU A 970 -42.91 -12.95 -42.72
CA GLU A 970 -41.79 -13.78 -43.18
C GLU A 970 -41.10 -13.10 -44.36
N LYS A 971 -41.84 -12.57 -45.34
CA LYS A 971 -41.23 -11.81 -46.44
C LYS A 971 -40.45 -10.62 -45.91
N LEU A 972 -41.02 -9.84 -44.99
CA LEU A 972 -40.35 -8.73 -44.33
C LEU A 972 -39.04 -9.18 -43.66
N TRP A 973 -39.05 -10.29 -42.94
CA TRP A 973 -37.84 -10.81 -42.30
C TRP A 973 -36.82 -11.37 -43.27
N SER A 974 -37.27 -12.09 -44.28
CA SER A 974 -36.43 -12.56 -45.36
C SER A 974 -35.76 -11.38 -46.06
N THR A 975 -36.49 -10.28 -46.30
CA THR A 975 -35.94 -9.03 -46.83
C THR A 975 -34.88 -8.43 -45.90
N PHE A 976 -35.11 -8.39 -44.58
CA PHE A 976 -34.09 -7.91 -43.63
C PHE A 976 -32.87 -8.84 -43.53
N LYS A 977 -33.07 -10.15 -43.59
CA LYS A 977 -31.98 -11.13 -43.60
C LYS A 977 -31.14 -10.98 -44.87
N GLU A 978 -31.80 -10.90 -46.03
CA GLU A 978 -31.17 -10.61 -47.31
C GLU A 978 -30.46 -9.26 -47.30
N ALA A 979 -31.04 -8.24 -46.64
CA ALA A 979 -30.43 -6.92 -46.47
C ALA A 979 -29.10 -6.98 -45.73
N LEU A 980 -29.09 -7.64 -44.57
CA LEU A 980 -27.91 -7.79 -43.75
C LEU A 980 -26.85 -8.66 -44.44
N LEU A 981 -27.25 -9.71 -45.15
CA LEU A 981 -26.34 -10.53 -45.94
C LEU A 981 -25.77 -9.77 -47.15
N TYR A 982 -26.59 -8.95 -47.82
CA TYR A 982 -26.14 -8.07 -48.90
C TYR A 982 -25.12 -7.04 -48.39
N LEU A 983 -25.42 -6.37 -47.26
CA LEU A 983 -24.50 -5.44 -46.62
C LEU A 983 -23.20 -6.13 -46.19
N LYS A 984 -23.28 -7.33 -45.61
CA LYS A 984 -22.12 -8.15 -45.29
C LYS A 984 -21.25 -8.42 -46.53
N ASN A 985 -21.88 -8.76 -47.66
CA ASN A 985 -21.15 -9.10 -48.89
C ASN A 985 -20.54 -7.87 -49.59
N GLN A 986 -21.22 -6.71 -49.54
CA GLN A 986 -20.78 -5.49 -50.23
C GLN A 986 -19.87 -4.60 -49.39
N LYS A 987 -20.12 -4.53 -48.09
CA LYS A 987 -19.41 -3.71 -47.10
C LYS A 987 -19.11 -4.54 -45.84
N PRO A 988 -18.29 -5.61 -45.95
CA PRO A 988 -17.91 -6.41 -44.80
C PRO A 988 -17.23 -5.50 -43.77
N ASP A 989 -17.50 -5.74 -42.48
CA ASP A 989 -16.75 -5.08 -41.40
C ASP A 989 -16.80 -3.55 -41.44
N THR A 990 -18.02 -3.01 -41.52
CA THR A 990 -18.27 -1.56 -41.47
C THR A 990 -19.22 -1.19 -40.34
N ILE A 991 -19.11 0.04 -39.84
CA ILE A 991 -20.06 0.61 -38.86
C ILE A 991 -21.49 0.57 -39.43
N ASP A 992 -21.66 0.64 -40.74
CA ASP A 992 -22.95 0.53 -41.44
C ASP A 992 -23.63 -0.83 -41.18
N LEU A 993 -22.88 -1.94 -41.24
CA LEU A 993 -23.39 -3.28 -40.94
C LEU A 993 -23.81 -3.41 -39.47
N LEU A 994 -23.03 -2.83 -38.55
CA LEU A 994 -23.37 -2.77 -37.12
C LEU A 994 -24.59 -1.90 -36.85
N ARG A 995 -24.75 -0.77 -37.54
CA ARG A 995 -25.95 0.10 -37.45
C ARG A 995 -27.18 -0.63 -37.95
N ALA A 996 -27.08 -1.34 -39.07
CA ALA A 996 -28.17 -2.15 -39.61
C ALA A 996 -28.55 -3.28 -38.65
N ALA A 997 -27.57 -4.02 -38.12
CA ALA A 997 -27.81 -5.06 -37.11
C ALA A 997 -28.40 -4.50 -35.81
N SER A 998 -27.93 -3.33 -35.35
CA SER A 998 -28.46 -2.63 -34.19
C SER A 998 -29.89 -2.17 -34.40
N ALA A 999 -30.25 -1.70 -35.60
CA ALA A 999 -31.61 -1.30 -35.94
C ALA A 999 -32.55 -2.51 -35.99
N VAL A 1000 -32.12 -3.62 -36.61
CA VAL A 1000 -32.80 -4.93 -36.62
C VAL A 1000 -33.05 -5.44 -35.21
N TYR A 1001 -32.04 -5.37 -34.34
CA TYR A 1001 -32.18 -5.73 -32.94
C TYR A 1001 -33.10 -4.76 -32.19
N SER A 1002 -33.00 -3.46 -32.43
CA SER A 1002 -33.84 -2.45 -31.78
C SER A 1002 -35.31 -2.60 -32.17
N PHE A 1003 -35.60 -3.02 -33.41
CA PHE A 1003 -36.94 -3.38 -33.86
C PHE A 1003 -37.46 -4.62 -33.12
N SER A 1004 -36.65 -5.67 -33.03
CA SER A 1004 -36.96 -6.86 -32.22
C SER A 1004 -37.17 -6.51 -30.73
N LEU A 1005 -36.34 -5.64 -30.17
CA LEU A 1005 -36.45 -5.23 -28.77
C LEU A 1005 -37.68 -4.35 -28.53
N ASN A 1006 -37.99 -3.39 -29.40
CA ASN A 1006 -39.16 -2.53 -29.28
C ASN A 1006 -40.47 -3.32 -29.39
N SER A 1007 -40.49 -4.40 -30.18
CA SER A 1007 -41.65 -5.31 -30.22
C SER A 1007 -41.77 -6.19 -28.96
N HIS A 1008 -40.68 -6.42 -28.22
CA HIS A 1008 -40.66 -7.23 -27.00
C HIS A 1008 -40.75 -6.45 -25.66
N LEU A 1009 -40.19 -5.24 -25.54
CA LEU A 1009 -39.71 -4.71 -24.24
C LEU A 1009 -40.14 -3.30 -23.80
N LYS A 1010 -41.00 -2.54 -24.50
CA LYS A 1010 -41.59 -1.30 -23.92
C LYS A 1010 -42.68 -1.66 -22.86
N ARG A 1011 -42.26 -2.33 -21.79
CA ARG A 1011 -43.00 -2.59 -20.54
C ARG A 1011 -42.62 -1.60 -19.43
N LYS A 1012 -41.62 -0.74 -19.63
CA LYS A 1012 -40.95 0.02 -18.54
C LYS A 1012 -40.90 1.54 -18.68
N VAL A 1013 -41.58 2.14 -19.66
CA VAL A 1013 -41.62 3.61 -19.77
C VAL A 1013 -43.06 4.07 -19.47
N TYR A 1014 -43.19 4.70 -18.30
CA TYR A 1014 -44.36 5.28 -17.64
C TYR A 1014 -45.39 4.31 -17.03
N TYR A 1015 -45.50 4.40 -15.71
CA TYR A 1015 -46.62 3.93 -14.89
C TYR A 1015 -47.93 4.63 -15.32
N SER A 1016 -48.55 4.16 -16.40
CA SER A 1016 -49.98 4.38 -16.68
C SER A 1016 -50.38 3.62 -17.95
N SER A 1017 -51.04 2.48 -17.75
CA SER A 1017 -51.77 1.67 -18.75
C SER A 1017 -50.95 0.85 -19.76
N PRO A 1018 -50.97 -0.50 -19.66
CA PRO A 1018 -50.51 -1.40 -20.70
C PRO A 1018 -51.61 -1.54 -21.78
N SER A 1019 -51.87 -0.49 -22.55
CA SER A 1019 -52.81 -0.58 -23.68
C SER A 1019 -52.14 -1.16 -24.92
N ALA A 1020 -52.93 -1.85 -25.76
CA ALA A 1020 -52.48 -2.34 -27.06
C ALA A 1020 -51.99 -1.21 -28.01
N GLU A 1021 -52.32 0.06 -27.74
CA GLU A 1021 -51.80 1.22 -28.46
C GLU A 1021 -50.30 1.41 -28.29
N SER A 1022 -49.76 1.13 -27.09
CA SER A 1022 -48.32 1.24 -26.80
C SER A 1022 -47.48 0.26 -27.63
N TYR A 1023 -48.01 -0.94 -27.91
CA TYR A 1023 -47.33 -1.94 -28.73
C TYR A 1023 -47.34 -1.61 -30.23
N ILE A 1024 -48.44 -1.06 -30.74
CA ILE A 1024 -48.53 -0.61 -32.14
C ILE A 1024 -47.63 0.59 -32.36
N PHE A 1025 -47.60 1.51 -31.40
CA PHE A 1025 -46.70 2.65 -31.42
C PHE A 1025 -45.24 2.16 -31.43
N ALA A 1026 -44.88 1.19 -30.58
CA ALA A 1026 -43.55 0.60 -30.56
C ALA A 1026 -43.19 -0.16 -31.86
N TRP A 1027 -44.15 -0.85 -32.48
CA TRP A 1027 -43.96 -1.53 -33.76
C TRP A 1027 -43.71 -0.53 -34.89
N LYS A 1028 -44.57 0.50 -35.01
CA LYS A 1028 -44.44 1.54 -36.03
C LYS A 1028 -43.13 2.32 -35.87
N ASP A 1029 -42.83 2.75 -34.64
CA ASP A 1029 -41.56 3.40 -34.26
C ASP A 1029 -40.37 2.51 -34.63
N GLY A 1030 -40.47 1.20 -34.37
CA GLY A 1030 -39.45 0.23 -34.77
C GLY A 1030 -39.26 0.09 -36.29
N VAL A 1031 -40.34 0.06 -37.08
CA VAL A 1031 -40.27 0.03 -38.55
C VAL A 1031 -39.66 1.34 -39.09
N ASP A 1032 -40.00 2.48 -38.49
CA ASP A 1032 -39.46 3.79 -38.87
C ASP A 1032 -37.96 3.90 -38.53
N ILE A 1033 -37.53 3.39 -37.37
CA ILE A 1033 -36.11 3.24 -37.00
C ILE A 1033 -35.36 2.40 -38.03
N LEU A 1034 -35.97 1.29 -38.50
CA LEU A 1034 -35.38 0.45 -39.53
C LEU A 1034 -35.29 1.15 -40.88
N ARG A 1035 -36.35 1.81 -41.33
CA ARG A 1035 -36.34 2.62 -42.56
C ARG A 1035 -35.25 3.67 -42.51
N SER A 1036 -35.12 4.38 -41.38
CA SER A 1036 -34.07 5.38 -41.20
C SER A 1036 -32.70 4.72 -41.29
N ALA A 1037 -32.46 3.63 -40.56
CA ALA A 1037 -31.16 2.96 -40.55
C ALA A 1037 -30.75 2.44 -41.94
N PHE A 1038 -31.67 1.84 -42.69
CA PHE A 1038 -31.39 1.36 -44.05
C PHE A 1038 -31.22 2.50 -45.07
N ARG A 1039 -31.94 3.61 -44.90
CA ARG A 1039 -31.78 4.82 -45.69
C ARG A 1039 -30.43 5.50 -45.44
N ASP A 1040 -30.04 5.61 -44.17
CA ASP A 1040 -28.81 6.28 -43.74
C ASP A 1040 -27.54 5.56 -44.22
N ILE A 1041 -27.62 4.25 -44.48
CA ILE A 1041 -26.51 3.44 -45.04
C ILE A 1041 -26.59 3.28 -46.57
N ASN A 1042 -27.49 4.03 -47.23
CA ASN A 1042 -27.67 4.05 -48.69
C ASN A 1042 -28.02 2.67 -49.29
N SER A 1043 -28.78 1.84 -48.58
CA SER A 1043 -29.24 0.55 -49.14
C SER A 1043 -30.42 0.77 -50.09
N ASN A 1044 -30.49 0.00 -51.18
CA ASN A 1044 -31.63 0.02 -52.12
C ASN A 1044 -32.86 -0.74 -51.59
N ILE A 1045 -32.95 -0.92 -50.28
CA ILE A 1045 -33.91 -1.82 -49.64
C ILE A 1045 -35.10 -0.97 -49.23
N ASP A 1046 -36.08 -0.93 -50.12
CA ASP A 1046 -37.31 -0.20 -49.90
C ASP A 1046 -38.26 -1.04 -49.04
N LEU A 1047 -38.53 -0.57 -47.83
CA LEU A 1047 -39.53 -1.16 -46.95
C LEU A 1047 -40.88 -0.49 -47.26
N PRO A 1048 -41.78 -1.15 -48.02
CA PRO A 1048 -43.00 -0.51 -48.48
C PRO A 1048 -43.82 0.06 -47.31
N ASP A 1049 -44.45 1.23 -47.53
CA ASP A 1049 -45.29 1.89 -46.53
C ASP A 1049 -46.48 1.02 -46.07
N SER A 1050 -46.86 0.02 -46.88
CA SER A 1050 -47.84 -1.01 -46.50
C SER A 1050 -47.43 -1.82 -45.27
N ILE A 1051 -46.13 -1.88 -44.92
CA ILE A 1051 -45.64 -2.54 -43.71
C ILE A 1051 -46.18 -1.87 -42.44
N ASN A 1052 -46.34 -0.53 -42.43
CA ASN A 1052 -46.96 0.17 -41.31
C ASN A 1052 -48.44 -0.22 -41.14
N LYS A 1053 -49.05 -0.83 -42.18
CA LYS A 1053 -50.43 -1.32 -42.19
C LYS A 1053 -50.52 -2.84 -41.95
N LEU A 1054 -49.41 -3.58 -41.95
CA LEU A 1054 -49.38 -5.03 -41.69
C LEU A 1054 -49.89 -5.37 -40.29
N VAL A 1055 -49.64 -4.47 -39.34
CA VAL A 1055 -49.94 -4.70 -37.92
C VAL A 1055 -50.95 -3.66 -37.44
N ALA A 1056 -52.23 -3.91 -37.73
CA ALA A 1056 -53.34 -3.17 -37.14
C ALA A 1056 -53.49 -3.52 -35.65
N HIS A 1057 -54.16 -2.67 -34.85
CA HIS A 1057 -54.40 -2.88 -33.41
C HIS A 1057 -54.96 -4.25 -33.07
N SER A 1058 -55.77 -4.80 -33.97
CA SER A 1058 -56.39 -6.10 -33.86
C SER A 1058 -55.43 -7.30 -33.97
N HIS A 1059 -54.17 -7.11 -34.38
CA HIS A 1059 -53.25 -8.18 -34.78
C HIS A 1059 -52.09 -8.43 -33.79
N ILE A 1060 -51.85 -7.54 -32.82
CA ILE A 1060 -50.81 -7.74 -31.80
C ILE A 1060 -51.42 -8.42 -30.57
N PHE A 1061 -50.78 -9.49 -30.12
CA PHE A 1061 -51.24 -10.33 -29.02
C PHE A 1061 -50.11 -10.60 -28.05
N ASN A 1062 -50.25 -10.23 -26.77
CA ASN A 1062 -49.28 -10.58 -25.73
C ASN A 1062 -49.69 -11.90 -25.06
N ALA A 1063 -49.07 -13.00 -25.47
CA ALA A 1063 -49.36 -14.34 -24.94
C ALA A 1063 -49.08 -14.46 -23.43
N SER A 1064 -48.05 -13.77 -22.93
CA SER A 1064 -47.59 -13.87 -21.53
C SER A 1064 -48.53 -13.23 -20.49
N ASN A 1065 -49.49 -12.44 -20.97
CA ASN A 1065 -50.44 -11.71 -20.12
C ASN A 1065 -51.89 -11.91 -20.55
N TYR A 1066 -52.15 -12.71 -21.60
CA TYR A 1066 -53.44 -12.75 -22.27
C TYR A 1066 -54.63 -12.91 -21.31
N TRP A 1067 -54.49 -13.75 -20.29
CA TRP A 1067 -55.53 -14.00 -19.28
C TRP A 1067 -55.50 -13.03 -18.09
N ARG A 1068 -54.37 -12.35 -17.86
CA ARG A 1068 -54.22 -11.31 -16.83
C ARG A 1068 -54.80 -9.97 -17.29
N ASP A 1069 -54.60 -9.61 -18.56
CA ASP A 1069 -55.00 -8.32 -19.13
C ASP A 1069 -56.42 -8.33 -19.74
N TRP A 1070 -57.07 -9.50 -19.91
CA TRP A 1070 -58.42 -9.62 -20.50
C TRP A 1070 -59.49 -8.73 -19.86
N PHE A 1071 -59.38 -8.45 -18.55
CA PHE A 1071 -60.33 -7.61 -17.82
C PHE A 1071 -60.11 -6.10 -18.02
N ASN A 1072 -58.95 -5.68 -18.52
CA ASN A 1072 -58.66 -4.27 -18.85
C ASN A 1072 -59.10 -3.91 -20.28
N ILE A 1073 -59.52 -4.89 -21.08
CA ILE A 1073 -59.94 -4.73 -22.49
C ILE A 1073 -61.46 -4.50 -22.60
N TYR A 1074 -62.21 -4.54 -21.49
CA TYR A 1074 -63.66 -4.27 -21.43
C TYR A 1074 -64.01 -3.08 -20.57
#